data_AF-A0A0L0STK6-F1
#
_entry.id   AF-A0A0L0STK6-F1
#
_cell.length_a   1.000
_cell.length_b   1.000
_cell.length_c   1.000
_cell.angle_alpha   90.00
_cell.angle_beta   90.00
_cell.angle_gamma   90.00
#
_symmetry.space_group_name_H-M   'P 1'
#
loop_
_entity.id
_entity.type
_entity.pdbx_description
1 polymer ?
#
loop_
_entity_poly.entity_id
_entity_poly.type
_entity_poly.pdbx_seq_one_letter_code
_entity_poly.pdbx_strand_id
1 'polypeptide(L)'
;MSAAMSRPRYPGSPRVSALDFRAPASADADPALRARQFLNNDVWDLDHVALAAPRLRADLDQIRSKSQHDTPMQVAFFKTALGACRQGLDQLDTFARKSKTIADQLVTTEPTAAVHTRLRDMQVRLAQIDAAEQYCRALHAMMTLQAAPLSMASWQKLSDLRAQVGQLPPSSIQGVVDAACDAMSARLVAGLRDTLVAKLADLGWPGKPIENDTATPTVQTVLATFSDMYSISHTDAVAGIMSLVSPRFQYHFSGPRPTNQLQHPDWYLGYLRHFLSTHQAFYVRLAAGNDAALEALVSAVTHLAESKLAHDVPTLSAHHPALLCRTLTQVAQFAADMRAQYGFPAQGLALATEAQEAVVASVAEYVVAAVREVRAAADAAQLVHEEDVDVDEQKRTRFGHRIEQYLALVEAVPVHLNTQLARQFIDRVIAKALHVAADELGEWFEVERDVAVQVRVASTMAHLASHAQTLIHSLEDPPELLTEAANRLDSQFRSALDTLADTLAAHLDRAVTSALRASSPVPGGLGTHSSTTPAPISIATALSAPLHAAQTNSPAPVYRRLFLKLERRIDLLATSAVARANAPRSTIHAAIRAVHAAVAAAAPAAVRVDDLLPAWTQIDRLVAVTPEAARRLLAAVREAARPENYGLSAWFTGGEMREGTQERYMAAAAAAAWRESAVELRVADLPAKEVVQVLAQLVRMDEGAAAADSSGKAGEDGEVSLL
;
A
#
# COMPACT_ATOMS: atom_id res chain seq x y z
N MET A 1 39.93 86.36 0.47
CA MET A 1 39.13 87.06 1.51
C MET A 1 37.70 87.10 0.99
N SER A 2 36.85 86.20 1.48
CA SER A 2 35.56 85.89 0.87
C SER A 2 34.40 86.55 1.61
N ALA A 3 33.40 86.93 0.82
CA ALA A 3 32.30 87.82 1.13
C ALA A 3 31.24 87.22 2.06
N ALA A 4 30.55 88.14 2.74
CA ALA A 4 29.38 87.90 3.56
C ALA A 4 28.17 87.43 2.73
N MET A 5 27.43 86.46 3.26
CA MET A 5 25.99 86.33 3.00
C MET A 5 25.24 86.05 4.30
N SER A 6 24.27 86.91 4.54
CA SER A 6 23.39 87.02 5.69
C SER A 6 22.43 85.83 5.83
N ARG A 7 22.20 85.38 7.07
CA ARG A 7 21.05 84.52 7.43
C ARG A 7 19.82 85.39 7.73
N PRO A 8 18.60 84.96 7.36
CA PRO A 8 17.37 85.69 7.66
C PRO A 8 17.01 85.59 9.15
N ARG A 9 16.61 86.73 9.73
CA ARG A 9 15.97 86.82 11.04
C ARG A 9 14.51 86.40 10.91
N TYR A 10 14.08 85.40 11.68
CA TYR A 10 12.66 85.16 11.96
C TYR A 10 12.18 86.10 13.09
N PRO A 11 10.96 86.65 13.00
CA PRO A 11 10.39 87.52 14.02
C PRO A 11 9.99 86.73 15.28
N GLY A 12 10.00 87.43 16.41
CA GLY A 12 9.96 86.88 17.75
C GLY A 12 8.79 85.95 18.04
N SER A 13 9.13 84.77 18.59
CA SER A 13 8.23 84.06 19.48
C SER A 13 8.26 84.81 20.83
N PRO A 14 7.11 85.12 21.45
CA PRO A 14 7.10 85.75 22.75
C PRO A 14 7.75 84.78 23.73
N ARG A 15 8.93 85.15 24.23
CA ARG A 15 9.39 84.61 25.50
C ARG A 15 8.33 84.98 26.52
N VAL A 16 7.47 84.02 26.86
CA VAL A 16 6.82 84.05 28.17
C VAL A 16 7.99 83.95 29.15
N SER A 17 8.38 85.12 29.66
CA SER A 17 9.26 85.24 30.81
C SER A 17 8.82 84.21 31.84
N ALA A 18 9.79 83.54 32.44
CA ALA A 18 9.60 82.82 33.69
C ALA A 18 8.81 83.75 34.63
N LEU A 19 7.50 83.48 34.74
CA LEU A 19 6.67 84.05 35.78
C LEU A 19 7.18 83.42 37.06
N ASP A 20 7.72 84.27 37.92
CA ASP A 20 8.06 83.97 39.30
C ASP A 20 6.95 83.16 39.96
N PHE A 21 7.15 81.85 40.12
CA PHE A 21 6.40 81.02 41.06
C PHE A 21 6.97 81.15 42.48
N ARG A 22 7.17 82.39 42.91
CA ARG A 22 7.36 82.78 44.31
C ARG A 22 6.28 83.79 44.72
N ALA A 23 5.02 83.41 44.52
CA ALA A 23 3.92 83.95 45.31
C ALA A 23 3.45 82.84 46.26
N PRO A 24 3.23 83.12 47.56
CA PRO A 24 2.72 82.11 48.47
C PRO A 24 1.31 81.68 48.03
N ALA A 25 1.12 80.37 47.99
CA ALA A 25 -0.14 79.72 47.67
C ALA A 25 -1.28 80.28 48.52
N SER A 26 -2.39 80.70 47.88
CA SER A 26 -3.67 80.70 48.59
C SER A 26 -4.07 79.23 48.82
N ALA A 27 -4.39 78.90 50.07
CA ALA A 27 -4.69 77.54 50.51
C ALA A 27 -6.05 77.01 50.00
N ASP A 28 -6.83 77.81 49.27
CA ASP A 28 -8.22 77.50 48.90
C ASP A 28 -8.44 77.13 47.42
N ALA A 29 -7.38 76.98 46.61
CA ALA A 29 -7.59 76.48 45.26
C ALA A 29 -7.85 74.96 45.31
N ASP A 30 -9.10 74.58 44.99
CA ASP A 30 -9.64 73.23 44.92
C ASP A 30 -8.59 72.24 44.37
N PRO A 31 -8.20 71.22 45.17
CA PRO A 31 -7.22 70.21 44.76
C PRO A 31 -7.59 69.55 43.43
N ALA A 32 -8.89 69.39 43.14
CA ALA A 32 -9.37 68.83 41.87
C ALA A 32 -9.10 69.76 40.69
N LEU A 33 -9.13 71.09 40.89
CA LEU A 33 -8.83 72.08 39.87
C LEU A 33 -7.33 72.17 39.58
N ARG A 34 -6.48 72.08 40.61
CA ARG A 34 -5.02 71.98 40.44
C ARG A 34 -4.62 70.67 39.75
N ALA A 35 -5.22 69.55 40.15
CA ALA A 35 -5.02 68.27 39.48
C ALA A 35 -5.45 68.35 38.00
N ARG A 36 -6.59 69.01 37.71
CA ARG A 36 -7.03 69.28 36.33
C ARG A 36 -6.07 70.16 35.54
N GLN A 37 -5.49 71.19 36.14
CA GLN A 37 -4.54 72.07 35.45
C GLN A 37 -3.20 71.39 35.19
N PHE A 38 -2.71 70.56 36.11
CA PHE A 38 -1.54 69.70 35.87
C PHE A 38 -1.83 68.69 34.76
N LEU A 39 -2.98 68.00 34.83
CA LEU A 39 -3.46 67.10 33.78
C LEU A 39 -3.56 67.81 32.42
N ASN A 40 -4.02 69.06 32.37
CA ASN A 40 -4.14 69.81 31.12
C ASN A 40 -2.78 70.17 30.52
N ASN A 41 -1.79 70.54 31.35
CA ASN A 41 -0.45 70.83 30.87
C ASN A 41 0.26 69.55 30.38
N ASP A 42 0.07 68.43 31.09
CA ASP A 42 0.60 67.13 30.66
C ASP A 42 -0.14 66.61 29.40
N VAL A 43 -1.43 66.88 29.23
CA VAL A 43 -2.19 66.64 27.98
C VAL A 43 -1.68 67.49 26.82
N TRP A 44 -1.17 68.69 27.10
CA TRP A 44 -0.57 69.57 26.09
C TRP A 44 0.79 69.05 25.61
N ASP A 45 1.62 68.57 26.54
CA ASP A 45 2.87 67.90 26.17
C ASP A 45 2.60 66.60 25.39
N LEU A 46 1.49 65.90 25.68
CA LEU A 46 1.01 64.76 24.90
C LEU A 46 0.61 65.11 23.47
N ASP A 47 -0.07 66.24 23.27
CA ASP A 47 -0.40 66.75 21.94
C ASP A 47 0.87 67.09 21.15
N HIS A 48 1.92 67.58 21.81
CA HIS A 48 3.22 67.80 21.17
C HIS A 48 3.92 66.51 20.73
N VAL A 49 3.85 65.44 21.51
CA VAL A 49 4.36 64.12 21.11
C VAL A 49 3.52 63.53 19.97
N ALA A 50 2.19 63.68 20.04
CA ALA A 50 1.29 63.30 18.96
C ALA A 50 1.55 64.08 17.67
N LEU A 51 2.03 65.33 17.76
CA LEU A 51 2.49 66.15 16.63
C LEU A 51 3.89 65.76 16.11
N ALA A 52 4.76 65.21 16.95
CA ALA A 52 6.07 64.71 16.56
C ALA A 52 6.00 63.36 15.82
N ALA A 53 5.02 62.52 16.14
CA ALA A 53 4.84 61.21 15.52
C ALA A 53 4.65 61.25 13.99
N PRO A 54 3.86 62.16 13.37
CA PRO A 54 3.81 62.35 11.93
C PRO A 54 5.15 62.68 11.30
N ARG A 55 6.01 63.42 12.02
CA ARG A 55 7.33 63.82 11.55
C ARG A 55 8.30 62.63 11.52
N LEU A 56 8.31 61.82 12.57
CA LEU A 56 9.02 60.53 12.60
C LEU A 56 8.50 59.57 11.50
N ARG A 57 7.19 59.58 11.23
CA ARG A 57 6.58 58.82 10.14
C ARG A 57 7.06 59.31 8.77
N ALA A 58 7.12 60.62 8.55
CA ALA A 58 7.64 61.21 7.32
C ALA A 58 9.13 60.91 7.11
N ASP A 59 9.92 60.92 8.17
CA ASP A 59 11.34 60.56 8.11
C ASP A 59 11.51 59.06 7.78
N LEU A 60 10.66 58.19 8.35
CA LEU A 60 10.60 56.76 8.00
C LEU A 60 10.16 56.54 6.54
N ASP A 61 9.17 57.28 6.04
CA ASP A 61 8.75 57.21 4.63
C ASP A 61 9.84 57.75 3.68
N GLN A 62 10.63 58.73 4.13
CA GLN A 62 11.78 59.23 3.38
C GLN A 62 12.90 58.19 3.33
N ILE A 63 13.17 57.48 4.44
CA ILE A 63 14.08 56.32 4.45
C ILE A 63 13.59 55.26 3.47
N ARG A 64 12.29 54.97 3.46
CA ARG A 64 11.65 54.00 2.56
C ARG A 64 11.89 54.37 1.08
N SER A 65 11.68 55.63 0.70
CA SER A 65 11.89 56.08 -0.69
C SER A 65 13.34 56.03 -1.15
N LYS A 66 14.30 56.19 -0.22
CA LYS A 66 15.74 56.26 -0.53
C LYS A 66 16.48 54.92 -0.40
N SER A 67 15.86 53.91 0.20
CA SER A 67 16.41 52.56 0.31
C SER A 67 16.59 51.84 -1.04
N GLN A 68 16.09 52.40 -2.14
CA GLN A 68 16.18 51.79 -3.48
C GLN A 68 17.58 51.87 -4.13
N HIS A 69 18.57 52.56 -3.55
CA HIS A 69 19.90 52.75 -4.16
C HIS A 69 21.08 52.48 -3.20
N ASP A 70 21.81 51.39 -3.41
CA ASP A 70 22.89 50.84 -2.57
C ASP A 70 24.16 51.73 -2.54
N THR A 71 24.44 52.48 -1.46
CA THR A 71 25.77 53.12 -1.25
C THR A 71 26.15 53.37 0.22
N PRO A 72 27.46 53.50 0.55
CA PRO A 72 27.98 53.79 1.90
C PRO A 72 27.43 55.06 2.57
N MET A 73 26.88 56.00 1.79
CA MET A 73 26.22 57.21 2.29
C MET A 73 24.97 56.89 3.13
N GLN A 74 24.33 55.74 2.90
CA GLN A 74 23.17 55.30 3.66
C GLN A 74 23.52 54.98 5.12
N VAL A 75 24.73 54.49 5.42
CA VAL A 75 25.16 54.18 6.80
C VAL A 75 25.16 55.44 7.67
N ALA A 76 25.68 56.55 7.16
CA ALA A 76 25.70 57.83 7.88
C ALA A 76 24.28 58.42 8.03
N PHE A 77 23.45 58.30 7.00
CA PHE A 77 22.06 58.75 7.03
C PHE A 77 21.20 57.95 8.01
N PHE A 78 21.26 56.61 7.96
CA PHE A 78 20.59 55.72 8.91
C PHE A 78 21.06 55.97 10.34
N LYS A 79 22.37 56.13 10.58
CA LYS A 79 22.90 56.44 11.91
C LYS A 79 22.34 57.75 12.47
N THR A 80 22.16 58.75 11.61
CA THR A 80 21.55 60.05 11.97
C THR A 80 20.06 59.90 12.25
N ALA A 81 19.32 59.20 11.39
CA ALA A 81 17.89 58.97 11.56
C ALA A 81 17.57 58.09 12.78
N LEU A 82 18.41 57.09 13.06
CA LEU A 82 18.36 56.27 14.27
C LEU A 82 18.63 57.09 15.52
N GLY A 83 19.60 58.00 15.46
CA GLY A 83 19.86 58.95 16.54
C GLY A 83 18.64 59.82 16.84
N ALA A 84 17.96 60.32 15.80
CA ALA A 84 16.74 61.11 15.94
C ALA A 84 15.55 60.29 16.48
N CYS A 85 15.37 59.05 16.00
CA CYS A 85 14.35 58.14 16.53
C CYS A 85 14.59 57.87 18.02
N ARG A 86 15.82 57.51 18.39
CA ARG A 86 16.22 57.21 19.77
C ARG A 86 15.98 58.40 20.70
N GLN A 87 16.30 59.61 20.26
CA GLN A 87 16.01 60.83 21.02
C GLN A 87 14.50 61.06 21.20
N GLY A 88 13.69 60.76 20.17
CA GLY A 88 12.22 60.82 20.28
C GLY A 88 11.65 59.77 21.24
N LEU A 89 12.23 58.57 21.26
CA LEU A 89 11.87 57.48 22.15
C LEU A 89 12.23 57.74 23.61
N ASP A 90 13.42 58.28 23.89
CA ASP A 90 13.81 58.69 25.24
C ASP A 90 12.82 59.73 25.81
N GLN A 91 12.32 60.62 24.95
CA GLN A 91 11.29 61.60 25.30
C GLN A 91 9.94 60.92 25.60
N LEU A 92 9.53 59.95 24.78
CA LEU A 92 8.31 59.17 24.99
C LEU A 92 8.34 58.29 26.23
N ASP A 93 9.48 57.68 26.55
CA ASP A 93 9.62 56.82 27.73
C ASP A 93 9.62 57.64 29.03
N THR A 94 10.25 58.82 29.01
CA THR A 94 10.08 59.84 30.05
C THR A 94 8.61 60.21 30.21
N PHE A 95 7.88 60.28 29.10
CA PHE A 95 6.47 60.61 29.06
C PHE A 95 5.56 59.48 29.57
N ALA A 96 5.85 58.23 29.23
CA ALA A 96 5.12 57.05 29.70
C ALA A 96 5.20 56.93 31.23
N ARG A 97 6.37 57.22 31.82
CA ARG A 97 6.55 57.27 33.28
C ARG A 97 5.69 58.36 33.93
N LYS A 98 5.63 59.55 33.32
CA LYS A 98 4.72 60.62 33.77
C LYS A 98 3.26 60.20 33.65
N SER A 99 2.87 59.62 32.52
CA SER A 99 1.50 59.15 32.25
C SER A 99 1.05 58.06 33.22
N LYS A 100 1.95 57.13 33.58
CA LYS A 100 1.70 56.11 34.61
C LYS A 100 1.55 56.74 35.99
N THR A 101 2.41 57.70 36.33
CA THR A 101 2.28 58.46 37.59
C THR A 101 0.93 59.18 37.68
N ILE A 102 0.46 59.73 36.56
CA ILE A 102 -0.85 60.36 36.44
C ILE A 102 -1.99 59.33 36.55
N ALA A 103 -1.85 58.15 35.93
CA ALA A 103 -2.83 57.08 36.05
C ALA A 103 -2.93 56.56 37.48
N ASP A 104 -1.80 56.37 38.17
CA ASP A 104 -1.73 55.96 39.57
C ASP A 104 -2.36 57.03 40.50
N GLN A 105 -2.21 58.32 40.17
CA GLN A 105 -2.89 59.43 40.85
C GLN A 105 -4.40 59.44 40.58
N LEU A 106 -4.84 59.12 39.36
CA LEU A 106 -6.25 59.02 38.98
C LEU A 106 -6.97 57.81 39.58
N VAL A 107 -6.28 56.76 40.04
CA VAL A 107 -6.92 55.67 40.82
C VAL A 107 -7.54 56.20 42.12
N THR A 108 -7.09 57.35 42.62
CA THR A 108 -7.65 58.00 43.82
C THR A 108 -8.80 58.98 43.54
N THR A 109 -9.14 59.25 42.27
CA THR A 109 -10.16 60.24 41.87
C THR A 109 -10.95 59.77 40.65
N GLU A 110 -12.29 59.66 40.73
CA GLU A 110 -13.15 59.10 39.65
C GLU A 110 -12.85 59.69 38.25
N PRO A 111 -12.19 58.93 37.36
CA PRO A 111 -11.83 59.44 36.04
C PRO A 111 -13.00 59.30 35.07
N THR A 112 -13.18 60.28 34.17
CA THR A 112 -14.20 60.22 33.12
C THR A 112 -13.80 59.22 32.01
N ALA A 113 -14.78 58.52 31.42
CA ALA A 113 -14.56 57.51 30.38
C ALA A 113 -13.71 58.00 29.18
N ALA A 114 -13.79 59.29 28.84
CA ALA A 114 -13.00 59.90 27.77
C ALA A 114 -11.48 59.90 28.05
N VAL A 115 -11.07 60.06 29.31
CA VAL A 115 -9.66 60.01 29.72
C VAL A 115 -9.11 58.59 29.57
N HIS A 116 -9.89 57.58 29.96
CA HIS A 116 -9.52 56.17 29.80
C HIS A 116 -9.29 55.78 28.33
N THR A 117 -10.17 56.21 27.42
CA THR A 117 -10.02 55.93 25.98
C THR A 117 -8.75 56.57 25.41
N ARG A 118 -8.44 57.81 25.79
CA ARG A 118 -7.21 58.50 25.36
C ARG A 118 -5.95 57.83 25.91
N LEU A 119 -5.95 57.41 27.18
CA LEU A 119 -4.84 56.67 27.78
C LEU A 119 -4.59 55.34 27.06
N ARG A 120 -5.66 54.62 26.67
CA ARG A 120 -5.53 53.40 25.86
C ARG A 120 -4.95 53.67 24.46
N ASP A 121 -5.42 54.69 23.76
CA ASP A 121 -4.87 55.06 22.44
C ASP A 121 -3.37 55.40 22.54
N MET A 122 -2.98 56.11 23.60
CA MET A 122 -1.58 56.41 23.87
C MET A 122 -0.75 55.18 24.19
N GLN A 123 -1.27 54.23 24.98
CA GLN A 123 -0.59 52.97 25.25
C GLN A 123 -0.32 52.20 23.95
N VAL A 124 -1.29 52.16 23.03
CA VAL A 124 -1.11 51.55 21.71
C VAL A 124 -0.05 52.28 20.90
N ARG A 125 -0.03 53.62 20.89
CA ARG A 125 0.99 54.41 20.20
C ARG A 125 2.38 54.24 20.79
N LEU A 126 2.52 54.18 22.12
CA LEU A 126 3.78 53.91 22.80
C LEU A 126 4.34 52.53 22.38
N ALA A 127 3.51 51.49 22.39
CA ALA A 127 3.91 50.17 21.94
C ALA A 127 4.34 50.15 20.45
N GLN A 128 3.68 50.93 19.59
CA GLN A 128 4.09 51.07 18.18
C GLN A 128 5.45 51.76 18.03
N ILE A 129 5.76 52.72 18.89
CA ILE A 129 7.02 53.47 18.84
C ILE A 129 8.14 52.60 19.40
N ASP A 130 7.92 51.86 20.50
CA ASP A 130 8.86 50.87 21.03
C ASP A 130 9.19 49.80 19.98
N ALA A 131 8.17 49.31 19.27
CA ALA A 131 8.37 48.38 18.16
C ALA A 131 9.23 49.01 17.05
N ALA A 132 8.93 50.25 16.64
CA ALA A 132 9.72 50.97 15.65
C ALA A 132 11.19 51.16 16.09
N GLU A 133 11.45 51.42 17.38
CA GLU A 133 12.83 51.46 17.91
C GLU A 133 13.53 50.13 17.71
N GLN A 134 12.87 49.04 18.06
CA GLN A 134 13.45 47.71 18.00
C GLN A 134 13.75 47.32 16.54
N TYR A 135 12.87 47.67 15.60
CA TYR A 135 13.14 47.56 14.16
C TYR A 135 14.35 48.38 13.71
N CYS A 136 14.44 49.61 14.20
CA CYS A 136 15.56 50.50 13.94
C CYS A 136 16.90 49.95 14.45
N ARG A 137 16.93 49.42 15.68
CA ARG A 137 18.09 48.72 16.25
C ARG A 137 18.43 47.47 15.44
N ALA A 138 17.42 46.73 14.99
CA ALA A 138 17.61 45.55 14.16
C ALA A 138 18.27 45.88 12.82
N LEU A 139 17.80 46.92 12.13
CA LEU A 139 18.41 47.41 10.90
C LEU A 139 19.87 47.84 11.11
N HIS A 140 20.18 48.53 12.20
CA HIS A 140 21.56 48.91 12.50
C HIS A 140 22.47 47.69 12.73
N ALA A 141 21.99 46.71 13.50
CA ALA A 141 22.72 45.47 13.73
C ALA A 141 22.95 44.72 12.41
N MET A 142 21.94 44.64 11.55
CA MET A 142 22.03 44.06 10.22
C MET A 142 23.09 44.75 9.34
N MET A 143 23.09 46.08 9.28
CA MET A 143 24.10 46.84 8.53
C MET A 143 25.52 46.61 9.06
N THR A 144 25.65 46.45 10.38
CA THR A 144 26.93 46.11 11.02
C THR A 144 27.37 44.70 10.63
N LEU A 145 26.43 43.75 10.58
CA LEU A 145 26.71 42.37 10.14
C LEU A 145 27.08 42.31 8.65
N GLN A 146 26.47 43.13 7.79
CA GLN A 146 26.80 43.19 6.36
C GLN A 146 28.23 43.63 6.08
N ALA A 147 28.79 44.49 6.94
CA ALA A 147 30.17 44.96 6.84
C ALA A 147 31.19 43.97 7.45
N ALA A 148 30.74 43.04 8.29
CA ALA A 148 31.59 42.05 8.92
C ALA A 148 31.88 40.88 7.95
N PRO A 149 33.02 40.19 8.09
CA PRO A 149 33.25 38.93 7.39
C PRO A 149 32.14 37.92 7.75
N LEU A 150 31.59 37.27 6.74
CA LEU A 150 30.56 36.24 6.91
C LEU A 150 31.19 35.02 7.59
N SER A 151 30.60 34.59 8.70
CA SER A 151 31.03 33.46 9.52
C SER A 151 29.82 32.87 10.25
N MET A 152 29.96 31.71 10.89
CA MET A 152 28.90 31.16 11.74
C MET A 152 28.51 32.07 12.89
N ALA A 153 29.46 32.84 13.45
CA ALA A 153 29.16 33.84 14.46
C ALA A 153 28.28 34.98 13.88
N SER A 154 28.50 35.35 12.62
CA SER A 154 27.67 36.33 11.92
C SER A 154 26.27 35.78 11.65
N TRP A 155 26.15 34.48 11.32
CA TRP A 155 24.87 33.81 11.14
C TRP A 155 24.08 33.69 12.43
N GLN A 156 24.71 33.29 13.54
CA GLN A 156 24.02 33.19 14.83
C GLN A 156 23.42 34.54 15.21
N LYS A 157 24.19 35.62 15.07
CA LYS A 157 23.70 36.98 15.30
C LYS A 157 22.54 37.36 14.39
N LEU A 158 22.55 36.88 13.14
CA LEU A 158 21.48 37.13 12.17
C LEU A 158 20.22 36.32 12.49
N SER A 159 20.37 35.08 12.94
CA SER A 159 19.29 34.23 13.43
C SER A 159 18.65 34.83 14.68
N ASP A 160 19.47 35.25 15.65
CA ASP A 160 19.02 35.95 16.87
C ASP A 160 18.27 37.24 16.51
N LEU A 161 18.78 38.00 15.53
CA LEU A 161 18.14 39.21 15.04
C LEU A 161 16.77 38.92 14.41
N ARG A 162 16.67 37.88 13.58
CA ARG A 162 15.42 37.46 12.95
C ARG A 162 14.39 37.04 14.01
N ALA A 163 14.82 36.28 15.02
CA ALA A 163 13.98 35.87 16.13
C ALA A 163 13.48 37.08 16.94
N GLN A 164 14.35 38.06 17.22
CA GLN A 164 13.98 39.31 17.88
C GLN A 164 12.94 40.09 17.06
N VAL A 165 13.14 40.21 15.75
CA VAL A 165 12.22 40.91 14.85
C VAL A 165 10.88 40.18 14.71
N GLY A 166 10.87 38.84 14.71
CA GLY A 166 9.65 38.05 14.68
C GLY A 166 8.76 38.20 15.93
N GLN A 167 9.32 38.66 17.06
CA GLN A 167 8.55 38.96 18.27
C GLN A 167 7.89 40.35 18.24
N LEU A 168 8.23 41.19 17.26
CA LEU A 168 7.68 42.53 17.13
C LEU A 168 6.32 42.51 16.40
N PRO A 169 5.44 43.51 16.67
CA PRO A 169 4.24 43.71 15.88
C PRO A 169 4.57 43.82 14.38
N PRO A 170 3.79 43.17 13.48
CA PRO A 170 4.07 43.18 12.05
C PRO A 170 4.16 44.59 11.50
N SER A 171 5.19 44.86 10.69
CA SER A 171 5.39 46.16 10.06
C SER A 171 5.93 46.02 8.65
N SER A 172 5.86 47.09 7.86
CA SER A 172 6.52 47.13 6.55
C SER A 172 8.04 47.00 6.63
N ILE A 173 8.65 47.23 7.81
CA ILE A 173 10.10 47.10 8.03
C ILE A 173 10.49 45.64 8.23
N GLN A 174 9.59 44.80 8.76
CA GLN A 174 9.82 43.37 8.94
C GLN A 174 10.24 42.71 7.63
N GLY A 175 9.51 42.96 6.54
CA GLY A 175 9.85 42.42 5.22
C GLY A 175 11.22 42.88 4.68
N VAL A 176 11.68 44.07 5.04
CA VAL A 176 13.03 44.56 4.67
C VAL A 176 14.10 43.82 5.46
N VAL A 177 13.89 43.62 6.76
CA VAL A 177 14.82 42.86 7.60
C VAL A 177 14.87 41.40 7.16
N ASP A 178 13.72 40.78 6.89
CA ASP A 178 13.64 39.39 6.41
C ASP A 178 14.38 39.23 5.08
N ALA A 179 14.11 40.08 4.09
CA ALA A 179 14.77 40.02 2.78
C ALA A 179 16.30 40.20 2.89
N ALA A 180 16.76 41.09 3.76
CA ALA A 180 18.18 41.29 3.98
C ALA A 180 18.83 40.13 4.76
N CYS A 181 18.12 39.55 5.73
CA CYS A 181 18.53 38.34 6.43
C CYS A 181 18.68 37.16 5.47
N ASP A 182 17.71 36.98 4.57
CA ASP A 182 17.73 35.93 3.54
C ASP A 182 18.89 36.16 2.56
N ALA A 183 19.11 37.40 2.09
CA ALA A 183 20.22 37.73 1.20
C ALA A 183 21.60 37.48 1.83
N MET A 184 21.77 37.81 3.11
CA MET A 184 23.02 37.53 3.84
C MET A 184 23.22 36.04 4.09
N SER A 185 22.16 35.32 4.46
CA SER A 185 22.19 33.86 4.64
C SER A 185 22.59 33.17 3.34
N ALA A 186 22.00 33.56 2.20
CA ALA A 186 22.35 33.06 0.88
C ALA A 186 23.83 33.31 0.52
N ARG A 187 24.36 34.50 0.83
CA ARG A 187 25.79 34.81 0.61
C ARG A 187 26.72 33.97 1.48
N LEU A 188 26.37 33.74 2.74
CA LEU A 188 27.16 32.89 3.64
C LEU A 188 27.12 31.43 3.16
N VAL A 189 25.94 30.90 2.84
CA VAL A 189 25.76 29.55 2.30
C VAL A 189 26.57 29.37 1.02
N ALA A 190 26.57 30.35 0.11
CA ALA A 190 27.40 30.29 -1.09
C ALA A 190 28.90 30.18 -0.77
N GLY A 191 29.41 30.98 0.18
CA GLY A 191 30.81 30.91 0.61
C GLY A 191 31.18 29.60 1.32
N LEU A 192 30.28 29.07 2.15
CA LEU A 192 30.45 27.76 2.79
C LEU A 192 30.43 26.64 1.75
N ARG A 193 29.52 26.70 0.77
CA ARG A 193 29.46 25.75 -0.35
C ARG A 193 30.75 25.75 -1.16
N ASP A 194 31.26 26.92 -1.54
CA ASP A 194 32.52 27.03 -2.30
C ASP A 194 33.70 26.44 -1.51
N THR A 195 33.73 26.69 -0.19
CA THR A 195 34.72 26.10 0.72
C THR A 195 34.59 24.58 0.79
N LEU A 196 33.36 24.07 0.97
CA LEU A 196 33.08 22.64 1.03
C LEU A 196 33.52 21.93 -0.25
N VAL A 197 33.12 22.46 -1.41
CA VAL A 197 33.45 21.91 -2.72
C VAL A 197 34.96 21.90 -2.95
N ALA A 198 35.66 22.99 -2.64
CA ALA A 198 37.11 23.06 -2.75
C ALA A 198 37.80 22.02 -1.87
N LYS A 199 37.37 21.87 -0.60
CA LYS A 199 37.96 20.89 0.33
C LYS A 199 37.66 19.44 -0.02
N LEU A 200 36.48 19.15 -0.55
CA LEU A 200 36.18 17.82 -1.10
C LEU A 200 37.03 17.50 -2.34
N ALA A 201 37.25 18.49 -3.21
CA ALA A 201 38.14 18.35 -4.37
C ALA A 201 39.60 18.12 -3.95
N ASP A 202 40.11 18.83 -2.92
CA ASP A 202 41.45 18.61 -2.35
C ASP A 202 41.64 17.16 -1.85
N LEU A 203 40.56 16.54 -1.34
CA LEU A 203 40.54 15.14 -0.91
C LEU A 203 40.39 14.14 -2.07
N GLY A 204 40.21 14.61 -3.31
CA GLY A 204 39.96 13.76 -4.47
C GLY A 204 38.55 13.15 -4.51
N TRP A 205 37.62 13.64 -3.68
CA TRP A 205 36.23 13.20 -3.67
C TRP A 205 35.46 13.79 -4.88
N PRO A 206 34.49 13.07 -5.48
CA PRO A 206 34.03 11.71 -5.20
C PRO A 206 34.87 10.59 -5.85
N GLY A 207 36.06 10.87 -6.37
CA GLY A 207 36.85 9.86 -7.10
C GLY A 207 37.53 8.84 -6.21
N LYS A 208 37.84 9.23 -4.98
CA LYS A 208 38.42 8.38 -3.95
C LYS A 208 37.51 8.37 -2.72
N PRO A 209 37.26 7.22 -2.09
CA PRO A 209 36.61 7.20 -0.80
C PRO A 209 37.46 7.98 0.20
N ILE A 210 36.81 8.85 1.00
CA ILE A 210 37.49 9.49 2.12
C ILE A 210 37.63 8.41 3.19
N GLU A 211 38.87 7.96 3.39
CA GLU A 211 39.18 6.89 4.33
C GLU A 211 38.78 7.24 5.77
N ASN A 212 38.82 6.23 6.63
CA ASN A 212 38.37 6.38 8.00
C ASN A 212 39.21 7.34 8.87
N ASP A 213 40.30 7.91 8.34
CA ASP A 213 41.17 8.84 9.06
C ASP A 213 40.52 10.22 9.26
N THR A 214 39.79 10.34 10.38
CA THR A 214 39.20 11.59 10.84
C THR A 214 40.24 12.59 11.36
N ALA A 215 41.51 12.22 11.52
CA ALA A 215 42.52 13.10 12.09
C ALA A 215 43.00 14.17 11.11
N THR A 216 42.73 14.00 9.81
CA THR A 216 43.16 14.98 8.81
C THR A 216 42.40 16.31 9.00
N PRO A 217 43.09 17.46 9.17
CA PRO A 217 42.45 18.77 9.35
C PRO A 217 41.46 19.14 8.23
N THR A 218 41.74 18.70 7.00
CA THR A 218 40.86 18.88 5.85
C THR A 218 39.52 18.18 6.01
N VAL A 219 39.50 16.94 6.53
CA VAL A 219 38.26 16.18 6.78
C VAL A 219 37.44 16.87 7.86
N GLN A 220 38.07 17.32 8.94
CA GLN A 220 37.39 18.08 9.99
C GLN A 220 36.78 19.38 9.46
N THR A 221 37.49 20.07 8.56
CA THR A 221 36.97 21.29 7.90
C THR A 221 35.76 20.98 7.02
N VAL A 222 35.74 19.85 6.31
CA VAL A 222 34.59 19.40 5.51
C VAL A 222 33.39 19.11 6.41
N LEU A 223 33.57 18.35 7.49
CA LEU A 223 32.49 18.00 8.42
C LEU A 223 31.91 19.26 9.09
N ALA A 224 32.76 20.17 9.56
CA ALA A 224 32.34 21.42 10.17
C ALA A 224 31.59 22.31 9.16
N THR A 225 32.17 22.53 7.97
CA THR A 225 31.54 23.35 6.91
C THR A 225 30.18 22.78 6.48
N PHE A 226 30.05 21.45 6.36
CA PHE A 226 28.77 20.82 6.03
C PHE A 226 27.76 20.98 7.16
N SER A 227 28.13 20.72 8.41
CA SER A 227 27.26 20.90 9.58
C SER A 227 26.77 22.35 9.72
N ASP A 228 27.69 23.30 9.53
CA ASP A 228 27.40 24.73 9.54
C ASP A 228 26.40 25.10 8.45
N MET A 229 26.65 24.67 7.21
CA MET A 229 25.76 24.92 6.09
C MET A 229 24.41 24.24 6.26
N TYR A 230 24.37 23.00 6.77
CA TYR A 230 23.13 22.26 7.03
C TYR A 230 22.28 22.99 8.09
N SER A 231 22.91 23.52 9.15
CA SER A 231 22.21 24.31 10.18
C SER A 231 21.56 25.59 9.63
N ILE A 232 22.06 26.11 8.50
CA ILE A 232 21.53 27.29 7.81
C ILE A 232 20.47 26.90 6.78
N SER A 233 20.78 25.93 5.92
CA SER A 233 19.95 25.47 4.79
C SER A 233 20.28 24.01 4.45
N HIS A 234 19.39 23.10 4.84
CA HIS A 234 19.52 21.66 4.53
C HIS A 234 19.68 21.41 3.03
N THR A 235 18.85 22.08 2.22
CA THR A 235 18.81 21.91 0.76
C THR A 235 20.11 22.35 0.11
N ASP A 236 20.66 23.50 0.50
CA ASP A 236 21.92 23.98 -0.07
C ASP A 236 23.13 23.15 0.38
N ALA A 237 23.09 22.63 1.62
CA ALA A 237 24.13 21.75 2.11
C ALA A 237 24.24 20.46 1.28
N VAL A 238 23.08 19.83 1.04
CA VAL A 238 22.98 18.65 0.18
C VAL A 238 23.33 19.00 -1.28
N ALA A 239 22.87 20.15 -1.80
CA ALA A 239 23.22 20.61 -3.14
C ALA A 239 24.73 20.83 -3.32
N GLY A 240 25.44 21.29 -2.29
CA GLY A 240 26.90 21.42 -2.28
C GLY A 240 27.63 20.10 -2.38
N ILE A 241 27.12 19.05 -1.74
CA ILE A 241 27.63 17.67 -1.92
C ILE A 241 27.33 17.19 -3.35
N MET A 242 26.10 17.38 -3.82
CA MET A 242 25.66 16.91 -5.14
C MET A 242 26.33 17.63 -6.31
N SER A 243 26.81 18.86 -6.14
CA SER A 243 27.47 19.60 -7.23
C SER A 243 28.75 18.91 -7.75
N LEU A 244 29.34 17.99 -6.97
CA LEU A 244 30.48 17.18 -7.41
C LEU A 244 30.08 15.79 -7.94
N VAL A 245 28.88 15.31 -7.57
CA VAL A 245 28.36 13.98 -7.96
C VAL A 245 27.58 14.08 -9.26
N SER A 246 26.63 15.01 -9.35
CA SER A 246 25.71 15.15 -10.48
C SER A 246 26.43 15.32 -11.83
N PRO A 247 27.48 16.15 -11.97
CA PRO A 247 28.19 16.28 -13.24
C PRO A 247 28.86 14.98 -13.70
N ARG A 248 29.35 14.16 -12.77
CA ARG A 248 29.95 12.86 -13.10
C ARG A 248 28.89 11.85 -13.53
N PHE A 249 27.77 11.80 -12.81
CA PHE A 249 26.64 10.98 -13.21
C PHE A 249 26.14 11.36 -14.60
N GLN A 250 25.91 12.65 -14.86
CA GLN A 250 25.51 13.17 -16.17
C GLN A 250 26.55 12.87 -17.25
N TYR A 251 27.83 12.99 -16.95
CA TYR A 251 28.90 12.66 -17.90
C TYR A 251 28.83 11.20 -18.38
N HIS A 252 28.49 10.25 -17.50
CA HIS A 252 28.41 8.82 -17.84
C HIS A 252 27.06 8.39 -18.39
N PHE A 253 25.96 8.95 -17.87
CA PHE A 253 24.59 8.46 -18.12
C PHE A 253 23.73 9.48 -18.85
N SER A 254 24.34 10.48 -19.48
CA SER A 254 23.69 11.40 -20.42
C SER A 254 24.50 11.50 -21.72
N GLY A 255 23.84 11.88 -22.80
CA GLY A 255 24.48 12.03 -24.12
C GLY A 255 24.88 10.71 -24.79
N PRO A 256 25.86 10.72 -25.72
CA PRO A 256 26.15 9.59 -26.62
C PRO A 256 27.17 8.58 -26.05
N ARG A 257 27.35 8.53 -24.73
CA ARG A 257 28.33 7.62 -24.11
C ARG A 257 27.87 6.17 -24.23
N PRO A 258 28.80 5.21 -24.38
CA PRO A 258 28.46 3.80 -24.41
C PRO A 258 27.84 3.34 -23.10
N THR A 259 28.05 4.03 -21.98
CA THR A 259 27.42 3.75 -20.68
C THR A 259 25.98 4.27 -20.55
N ASN A 260 25.51 5.09 -21.49
CA ASN A 260 24.13 5.59 -21.53
C ASN A 260 23.30 4.76 -22.52
N GLN A 261 22.99 3.51 -22.15
CA GLN A 261 22.18 2.62 -22.97
C GLN A 261 20.85 2.32 -22.28
N LEU A 262 19.74 2.53 -23.00
CA LEU A 262 18.40 2.16 -22.53
C LEU A 262 18.31 0.67 -22.14
N GLN A 263 19.06 -0.17 -22.84
CA GLN A 263 19.12 -1.63 -22.65
C GLN A 263 19.70 -2.04 -21.29
N HIS A 264 20.44 -1.15 -20.64
CA HIS A 264 21.21 -1.43 -19.42
C HIS A 264 20.92 -0.42 -18.30
N PRO A 265 19.69 -0.41 -17.75
CA PRO A 265 19.36 0.45 -16.62
C PRO A 265 20.15 0.09 -15.36
N ASP A 266 20.57 -1.19 -15.27
CA ASP A 266 21.43 -1.69 -14.20
C ASP A 266 22.77 -0.98 -14.11
N TRP A 267 23.26 -0.34 -15.17
CA TRP A 267 24.53 0.37 -15.11
C TRP A 267 24.45 1.66 -14.28
N TYR A 268 23.44 2.50 -14.49
CA TYR A 268 23.31 3.73 -13.70
C TYR A 268 22.79 3.41 -12.29
N LEU A 269 21.89 2.45 -12.12
CA LEU A 269 21.44 2.01 -10.80
C LEU A 269 22.58 1.35 -10.02
N GLY A 270 23.34 0.47 -10.67
CA GLY A 270 24.53 -0.16 -10.09
C GLY A 270 25.60 0.84 -9.71
N TYR A 271 25.85 1.85 -10.56
CA TYR A 271 26.72 2.98 -10.22
C TYR A 271 26.28 3.68 -8.95
N LEU A 272 24.99 4.02 -8.80
CA LEU A 272 24.47 4.70 -7.61
C LEU A 272 24.56 3.80 -6.35
N ARG A 273 24.26 2.49 -6.45
CA ARG A 273 24.46 1.56 -5.32
C ARG A 273 25.92 1.50 -4.90
N HIS A 274 26.81 1.35 -5.88
CA HIS A 274 28.24 1.29 -5.62
C HIS A 274 28.75 2.60 -5.02
N PHE A 275 28.28 3.74 -5.53
CA PHE A 275 28.61 5.06 -5.03
C PHE A 275 28.20 5.24 -3.57
N LEU A 276 26.94 4.93 -3.23
CA LEU A 276 26.44 5.03 -1.86
C LEU A 276 27.17 4.10 -0.90
N SER A 277 27.38 2.83 -1.28
CA SER A 277 28.11 1.87 -0.43
C SER A 277 29.57 2.27 -0.24
N THR A 278 30.25 2.76 -1.29
CA THR A 278 31.64 3.21 -1.23
C THR A 278 31.81 4.43 -0.32
N HIS A 279 30.81 5.31 -0.25
CA HIS A 279 30.86 6.55 0.54
C HIS A 279 30.00 6.50 1.81
N GLN A 280 29.46 5.34 2.19
CA GLN A 280 28.54 5.20 3.33
C GLN A 280 29.15 5.73 4.63
N ALA A 281 30.39 5.32 4.95
CA ALA A 281 31.07 5.77 6.16
C ALA A 281 31.25 7.30 6.20
N PHE A 282 31.47 7.92 5.04
CA PHE A 282 31.59 9.37 4.94
C PHE A 282 30.23 10.06 5.11
N TYR A 283 29.16 9.54 4.53
CA TYR A 283 27.80 10.09 4.68
C TYR A 283 27.28 10.00 6.13
N VAL A 284 27.49 8.87 6.81
CA VAL A 284 27.12 8.72 8.22
C VAL A 284 27.85 9.75 9.09
N ARG A 285 29.11 10.05 8.77
CA ARG A 285 29.90 11.08 9.48
C ARG A 285 29.44 12.50 9.14
N LEU A 286 29.16 12.81 7.87
CA LEU A 286 28.60 14.09 7.46
C LEU A 286 27.28 14.37 8.19
N ALA A 287 26.45 13.34 8.31
CA ALA A 287 25.20 13.41 9.05
C ALA A 287 25.42 13.56 10.57
N ALA A 288 26.58 13.17 11.11
CA ALA A 288 26.92 13.25 12.53
C ALA A 288 25.84 12.65 13.46
N GLY A 289 25.17 11.57 13.01
CA GLY A 289 24.07 10.93 13.73
C GLY A 289 22.70 11.60 13.54
N ASN A 290 22.57 12.59 12.66
CA ASN A 290 21.31 13.16 12.22
C ASN A 290 20.72 12.32 11.08
N ASP A 291 19.77 11.44 11.42
CA ASP A 291 19.13 10.55 10.45
C ASP A 291 18.47 11.31 9.28
N ALA A 292 17.89 12.50 9.55
CA ALA A 292 17.29 13.33 8.50
C ALA A 292 18.34 13.89 7.51
N ALA A 293 19.57 14.17 7.98
CA ALA A 293 20.66 14.58 7.10
C ALA A 293 21.15 13.42 6.23
N LEU A 294 21.25 12.21 6.80
CA LEU A 294 21.60 11.01 6.05
C LEU A 294 20.54 10.69 4.99
N GLU A 295 19.25 10.72 5.37
CA GLU A 295 18.12 10.52 4.49
C GLU A 295 18.13 11.54 3.33
N ALA A 296 18.35 12.83 3.62
CA ALA A 296 18.41 13.87 2.59
C ALA A 296 19.58 13.66 1.60
N LEU A 297 20.74 13.21 2.08
CA LEU A 297 21.89 12.89 1.22
C LEU A 297 21.61 11.70 0.30
N VAL A 298 21.03 10.63 0.85
CA VAL A 298 20.63 9.45 0.06
C VAL A 298 19.55 9.82 -0.95
N SER A 299 18.54 10.59 -0.54
CA SER A 299 17.48 11.10 -1.42
C SER A 299 18.01 11.93 -2.57
N ALA A 300 19.05 12.72 -2.34
CA ALA A 300 19.63 13.52 -3.42
C ALA A 300 20.38 12.65 -4.44
N VAL A 301 20.96 11.52 -4.01
CA VAL A 301 21.56 10.54 -4.92
C VAL A 301 20.48 9.75 -5.67
N THR A 302 19.38 9.36 -5.02
CA THR A 302 18.26 8.69 -5.71
C THR A 302 17.56 9.60 -6.71
N HIS A 303 17.50 10.91 -6.47
CA HIS A 303 17.01 11.89 -7.45
C HIS A 303 17.76 11.87 -8.78
N LEU A 304 19.03 11.41 -8.81
CA LEU A 304 19.75 11.21 -10.07
C LEU A 304 19.15 10.06 -10.89
N ALA A 305 18.75 8.97 -10.23
CA ALA A 305 18.04 7.87 -10.87
C ALA A 305 16.65 8.33 -11.35
N GLU A 306 15.90 9.07 -10.53
CA GLU A 306 14.59 9.62 -10.93
C GLU A 306 14.71 10.52 -12.16
N SER A 307 15.68 11.43 -12.17
CA SER A 307 15.92 12.34 -13.31
C SER A 307 16.25 11.55 -14.58
N LYS A 308 17.02 10.46 -14.44
CA LYS A 308 17.37 9.58 -15.56
C LYS A 308 16.15 8.78 -16.06
N LEU A 309 15.35 8.24 -15.13
CA LEU A 309 14.12 7.53 -15.44
C LEU A 309 13.09 8.43 -16.11
N ALA A 310 12.92 9.67 -15.64
CA ALA A 310 12.02 10.64 -16.26
C ALA A 310 12.37 10.89 -17.74
N HIS A 311 13.64 10.78 -18.11
CA HIS A 311 14.08 10.87 -19.49
C HIS A 311 13.88 9.56 -20.29
N ASP A 312 14.20 8.41 -19.69
CA ASP A 312 14.21 7.11 -20.39
C ASP A 312 12.82 6.49 -20.51
N VAL A 313 11.99 6.61 -19.48
CA VAL A 313 10.68 5.95 -19.38
C VAL A 313 9.76 6.28 -20.55
N PRO A 314 9.60 7.53 -21.01
CA PRO A 314 8.75 7.84 -22.17
C PRO A 314 9.14 7.06 -23.43
N THR A 315 10.45 6.91 -23.68
CA THR A 315 10.97 6.15 -24.84
C THR A 315 10.76 4.65 -24.64
N LEU A 316 11.02 4.14 -23.42
CA LEU A 316 10.80 2.74 -23.06
C LEU A 316 9.32 2.35 -23.18
N SER A 317 8.40 3.17 -22.67
CA SER A 317 6.96 2.91 -22.75
C SER A 317 6.43 2.92 -24.18
N ALA A 318 6.97 3.80 -25.04
CA ALA A 318 6.50 3.94 -26.41
C ALA A 318 7.04 2.84 -27.34
N HIS A 319 8.26 2.36 -27.13
CA HIS A 319 8.97 1.54 -28.12
C HIS A 319 9.48 0.19 -27.59
N HIS A 320 9.67 0.05 -26.28
CA HIS A 320 10.36 -1.09 -25.69
C HIS A 320 9.70 -1.56 -24.38
N PRO A 321 8.43 -2.00 -24.41
CA PRO A 321 7.68 -2.28 -23.18
C PRO A 321 8.26 -3.47 -22.38
N ALA A 322 8.87 -4.46 -23.05
CA ALA A 322 9.61 -5.54 -22.39
C ALA A 322 10.80 -4.99 -21.58
N LEU A 323 11.53 -4.04 -22.17
CA LEU A 323 12.66 -3.40 -21.51
C LEU A 323 12.19 -2.48 -20.38
N LEU A 324 11.06 -1.79 -20.56
CA LEU A 324 10.43 -1.01 -19.50
C LEU A 324 10.14 -1.87 -18.26
N CYS A 325 9.51 -3.04 -18.44
CA CYS A 325 9.23 -4.00 -17.37
C CYS A 325 10.49 -4.38 -16.58
N ARG A 326 11.56 -4.73 -17.30
CA ARG A 326 12.87 -5.03 -16.70
C ARG A 326 13.42 -3.82 -15.94
N THR A 327 13.38 -2.62 -16.53
CA THR A 327 13.84 -1.38 -15.88
C THR A 327 13.10 -1.16 -14.56
N LEU A 328 11.77 -1.26 -14.55
CA LEU A 328 10.96 -1.07 -13.34
C LEU A 328 11.31 -2.08 -12.25
N THR A 329 11.59 -3.33 -12.63
CA THR A 329 12.06 -4.36 -11.68
C THR A 329 13.39 -3.96 -11.04
N GLN A 330 14.34 -3.49 -11.85
CA GLN A 330 15.65 -3.07 -11.36
C GLN A 330 15.55 -1.82 -10.47
N VAL A 331 14.62 -0.91 -10.79
CA VAL A 331 14.29 0.25 -9.95
C VAL A 331 13.69 -0.20 -8.63
N ALA A 332 12.78 -1.17 -8.65
CA ALA A 332 12.17 -1.70 -7.44
C ALA A 332 13.19 -2.37 -6.52
N GLN A 333 14.08 -3.18 -7.08
CA GLN A 333 15.19 -3.77 -6.34
C GLN A 333 16.12 -2.68 -5.77
N PHE A 334 16.47 -1.69 -6.58
CA PHE A 334 17.30 -0.58 -6.12
C PHE A 334 16.66 0.16 -4.94
N ALA A 335 15.37 0.47 -5.02
CA ALA A 335 14.66 1.14 -3.94
C ALA A 335 14.57 0.28 -2.67
N ALA A 336 14.35 -1.03 -2.82
CA ALA A 336 14.37 -1.98 -1.71
C ALA A 336 15.75 -2.01 -1.03
N ASP A 337 16.84 -2.02 -1.82
CA ASP A 337 18.21 -1.95 -1.31
C ASP A 337 18.45 -0.64 -0.56
N MET A 338 17.99 0.49 -1.10
CA MET A 338 18.15 1.80 -0.45
C MET A 338 17.41 1.86 0.90
N ARG A 339 16.20 1.31 0.96
CA ARG A 339 15.41 1.21 2.19
C ARG A 339 16.11 0.34 3.23
N ALA A 340 16.55 -0.85 2.82
CA ALA A 340 17.17 -1.83 3.71
C ALA A 340 18.51 -1.33 4.28
N GLN A 341 19.31 -0.60 3.49
CA GLN A 341 20.65 -0.18 3.88
C GLN A 341 20.70 1.20 4.55
N TYR A 342 19.83 2.13 4.15
CA TYR A 342 19.92 3.54 4.55
C TYR A 342 18.65 4.08 5.20
N GLY A 343 17.63 3.24 5.46
CA GLY A 343 16.36 3.70 6.02
C GLY A 343 15.54 4.58 5.07
N PHE A 344 15.87 4.55 3.77
CA PHE A 344 15.26 5.41 2.77
C PHE A 344 13.73 5.20 2.68
N PRO A 345 12.91 6.27 2.70
CA PRO A 345 11.46 6.16 2.73
C PRO A 345 10.94 5.42 1.51
N ALA A 346 9.82 4.70 1.69
CA ALA A 346 9.27 3.86 0.64
C ALA A 346 8.87 4.63 -0.64
N GLN A 347 8.65 5.94 -0.51
CA GLN A 347 8.14 6.84 -1.54
C GLN A 347 9.22 7.33 -2.53
N GLY A 348 10.51 7.10 -2.28
CA GLY A 348 11.57 7.92 -2.86
C GLY A 348 12.14 7.54 -4.24
N LEU A 349 11.32 6.92 -5.10
CA LEU A 349 11.57 6.82 -6.55
C LEU A 349 10.26 7.09 -7.28
N ALA A 350 9.83 8.35 -7.25
CA ALA A 350 8.59 8.75 -7.88
C ALA A 350 8.82 9.05 -9.37
N LEU A 351 8.19 8.26 -10.24
CA LEU A 351 8.02 8.66 -11.63
C LEU A 351 7.02 9.83 -11.71
N ALA A 352 7.19 10.72 -12.68
CA ALA A 352 6.20 11.77 -12.96
C ALA A 352 4.83 11.13 -13.25
N THR A 353 3.74 11.76 -12.80
CA THR A 353 2.37 11.22 -12.91
C THR A 353 2.02 10.83 -14.34
N GLU A 354 2.41 11.66 -15.32
CA GLU A 354 2.17 11.41 -16.75
C GLU A 354 2.94 10.18 -17.25
N ALA A 355 4.17 9.99 -16.76
CA ALA A 355 4.97 8.82 -17.08
C ALA A 355 4.36 7.56 -16.44
N GLN A 356 3.79 7.66 -15.24
CA GLN A 356 3.16 6.52 -14.57
C GLN A 356 1.94 6.00 -15.35
N GLU A 357 1.10 6.87 -15.89
CA GLU A 357 -0.04 6.45 -16.73
C GLU A 357 0.41 5.74 -18.01
N ALA A 358 1.42 6.30 -18.70
CA ALA A 358 2.01 5.69 -19.89
C ALA A 358 2.64 4.32 -19.58
N VAL A 359 3.29 4.19 -18.42
CA VAL A 359 3.84 2.92 -17.92
C VAL A 359 2.73 1.90 -17.71
N VAL A 360 1.66 2.26 -17.00
CA VAL A 360 0.53 1.35 -16.74
C VAL A 360 -0.06 0.84 -18.06
N ALA A 361 -0.29 1.72 -19.03
CA ALA A 361 -0.84 1.35 -20.33
C ALA A 361 0.11 0.42 -21.11
N SER A 362 1.38 0.81 -21.22
CA SER A 362 2.41 0.06 -21.96
C SER A 362 2.67 -1.33 -21.37
N VAL A 363 2.75 -1.42 -20.03
CA VAL A 363 2.92 -2.70 -19.32
C VAL A 363 1.67 -3.57 -19.47
N ALA A 364 0.47 -3.00 -19.37
CA ALA A 364 -0.78 -3.76 -19.57
C ALA A 364 -0.83 -4.41 -20.97
N GLU A 365 -0.51 -3.64 -22.01
CA GLU A 365 -0.48 -4.16 -23.39
C GLU A 365 0.57 -5.25 -23.56
N TYR A 366 1.77 -5.04 -23.02
CA TYR A 366 2.85 -6.02 -23.11
C TYR A 366 2.55 -7.31 -22.35
N VAL A 367 2.05 -7.24 -21.12
CA VAL A 367 1.71 -8.45 -20.35
C VAL A 367 0.62 -9.25 -21.05
N VAL A 368 -0.42 -8.58 -21.57
CA VAL A 368 -1.47 -9.27 -22.34
C VAL A 368 -0.90 -9.91 -23.62
N ALA A 369 -0.04 -9.21 -24.34
CA ALA A 369 0.63 -9.76 -25.53
C ALA A 369 1.53 -10.96 -25.15
N ALA A 370 2.27 -10.86 -24.04
CA ALA A 370 3.13 -11.92 -23.56
C ALA A 370 2.34 -13.16 -23.14
N VAL A 371 1.21 -13.01 -22.43
CA VAL A 371 0.32 -14.13 -22.09
C VAL A 371 -0.11 -14.87 -23.37
N ARG A 372 -0.54 -14.14 -24.41
CA ARG A 372 -0.94 -14.73 -25.70
C ARG A 372 0.22 -15.36 -26.45
N GLU A 373 1.39 -14.73 -26.46
CA GLU A 373 2.59 -15.28 -27.10
C GLU A 373 3.00 -16.59 -26.42
N VAL A 374 2.93 -16.65 -25.09
CA VAL A 374 3.23 -17.87 -24.34
C VAL A 374 2.23 -18.98 -24.65
N ARG A 375 0.95 -18.65 -24.91
CA ARG A 375 -0.05 -19.61 -25.41
C ARG A 375 0.34 -20.13 -26.79
N ALA A 376 0.60 -19.24 -27.75
CA ALA A 376 0.98 -19.62 -29.11
C ALA A 376 2.28 -20.44 -29.13
N ALA A 377 3.24 -20.11 -28.26
CA ALA A 377 4.46 -20.88 -28.07
C ALA A 377 4.20 -22.25 -27.43
N ALA A 378 3.23 -22.39 -26.53
CA ALA A 378 2.83 -23.68 -25.97
C ALA A 378 2.20 -24.59 -27.04
N ASP A 379 1.37 -24.03 -27.93
CA ASP A 379 0.82 -24.76 -29.08
C ASP A 379 1.91 -25.22 -30.05
N ALA A 380 2.95 -24.39 -30.26
CA ALA A 380 4.10 -24.75 -31.08
C ALA A 380 5.06 -25.74 -30.39
N ALA A 381 5.24 -25.62 -29.07
CA ALA A 381 6.19 -26.41 -28.29
C ALA A 381 5.68 -27.81 -27.92
N GLN A 382 4.39 -28.13 -28.15
CA GLN A 382 3.89 -29.52 -28.17
C GLN A 382 4.68 -30.43 -29.13
N LEU A 383 5.56 -29.88 -29.99
CA LEU A 383 6.44 -30.62 -30.91
C LEU A 383 7.87 -30.89 -30.41
N VAL A 384 8.32 -30.42 -29.23
CA VAL A 384 9.74 -30.57 -28.81
C VAL A 384 9.87 -31.27 -27.45
N HIS A 385 10.52 -32.45 -27.48
CA HIS A 385 10.73 -33.39 -26.37
C HIS A 385 11.19 -32.77 -25.02
N GLU A 386 10.59 -33.26 -23.94
CA GLU A 386 10.72 -32.81 -22.54
C GLU A 386 11.87 -33.49 -21.75
N GLU A 387 13.09 -33.60 -22.29
CA GLU A 387 14.14 -34.38 -21.60
C GLU A 387 14.91 -33.66 -20.47
N ASP A 388 14.85 -32.32 -20.35
CA ASP A 388 15.74 -31.57 -19.43
C ASP A 388 15.04 -30.65 -18.38
N VAL A 389 13.74 -30.83 -18.07
CA VAL A 389 13.03 -29.95 -17.13
C VAL A 389 12.93 -30.59 -15.73
N ASP A 390 13.24 -29.81 -14.69
CA ASP A 390 13.24 -30.23 -13.27
C ASP A 390 11.88 -30.78 -12.84
N VAL A 391 11.84 -31.81 -11.98
CA VAL A 391 10.62 -32.60 -11.69
C VAL A 391 9.51 -31.77 -11.03
N ASP A 392 9.88 -30.71 -10.31
CA ASP A 392 8.90 -29.78 -9.73
C ASP A 392 8.39 -28.72 -10.72
N GLU A 393 9.15 -28.42 -11.78
CA GLU A 393 8.69 -27.59 -12.91
C GLU A 393 7.73 -28.36 -13.83
N GLN A 394 7.83 -29.70 -13.90
CA GLN A 394 6.95 -30.54 -14.71
C GLN A 394 5.47 -30.53 -14.27
N LYS A 395 5.18 -30.15 -13.02
CA LYS A 395 3.80 -30.09 -12.49
C LYS A 395 3.01 -28.88 -13.00
N ARG A 396 3.66 -27.92 -13.65
CA ARG A 396 3.03 -26.72 -14.20
C ARG A 396 3.24 -26.67 -15.70
N THR A 397 2.31 -26.06 -16.40
CA THR A 397 2.60 -25.70 -17.80
C THR A 397 3.72 -24.64 -17.81
N ARG A 398 4.63 -24.69 -18.79
CA ARG A 398 5.58 -23.58 -19.05
C ARG A 398 4.87 -22.23 -19.15
N PHE A 399 3.61 -22.27 -19.61
CA PHE A 399 2.68 -21.16 -19.62
C PHE A 399 2.42 -20.59 -18.22
N GLY A 400 2.03 -21.42 -17.25
CA GLY A 400 1.81 -21.00 -15.87
C GLY A 400 3.06 -20.37 -15.25
N HIS A 401 4.21 -21.01 -15.42
CA HIS A 401 5.46 -20.51 -14.86
C HIS A 401 5.85 -19.13 -15.44
N ARG A 402 5.72 -18.93 -16.76
CA ARG A 402 6.00 -17.62 -17.36
C ARG A 402 5.02 -16.54 -16.89
N ILE A 403 3.74 -16.87 -16.73
CA ILE A 403 2.76 -15.93 -16.17
C ILE A 403 3.15 -15.53 -14.75
N GLU A 404 3.57 -16.47 -13.91
CA GLU A 404 4.06 -16.15 -12.57
C GLU A 404 5.29 -15.25 -12.59
N GLN A 405 6.24 -15.47 -13.51
CA GLN A 405 7.39 -14.58 -13.68
C GLN A 405 6.94 -13.15 -14.04
N TYR A 406 5.94 -13.01 -14.92
CA TYR A 406 5.35 -11.71 -15.24
C TYR A 406 4.61 -11.11 -14.05
N LEU A 407 3.84 -11.91 -13.30
CA LEU A 407 3.12 -11.44 -12.12
C LEU A 407 4.09 -11.01 -11.02
N ALA A 408 5.14 -11.76 -10.73
CA ALA A 408 6.18 -11.39 -9.76
C ALA A 408 6.91 -10.10 -10.17
N LEU A 409 7.18 -9.94 -11.47
CA LEU A 409 7.76 -8.71 -12.01
C LEU A 409 6.83 -7.51 -11.82
N VAL A 410 5.53 -7.73 -12.01
CA VAL A 410 4.46 -6.74 -11.88
C VAL A 410 4.20 -6.43 -10.41
N GLU A 411 4.27 -7.38 -9.49
CA GLU A 411 4.13 -7.17 -8.03
C GLU A 411 5.24 -6.30 -7.42
N ALA A 412 6.42 -6.24 -8.05
CA ALA A 412 7.50 -5.36 -7.62
C ALA A 412 7.24 -3.88 -7.94
N VAL A 413 6.38 -3.57 -8.91
CA VAL A 413 6.16 -2.20 -9.44
C VAL A 413 5.32 -1.29 -8.50
N PRO A 414 4.23 -1.75 -7.86
CA PRO A 414 3.36 -0.93 -7.03
C PRO A 414 4.03 -0.19 -5.87
N VAL A 415 5.17 -0.68 -5.36
CA VAL A 415 5.91 -0.05 -4.25
C VAL A 415 6.35 1.39 -4.59
N HIS A 416 6.39 1.74 -5.87
CA HIS A 416 6.85 3.03 -6.38
C HIS A 416 5.74 3.86 -7.02
N LEU A 417 4.51 3.34 -7.04
CA LEU A 417 3.34 4.06 -7.52
C LEU A 417 2.64 4.69 -6.31
N ASN A 418 2.00 5.85 -6.52
CA ASN A 418 1.06 6.34 -5.51
C ASN A 418 -0.11 5.36 -5.37
N THR A 419 -0.84 5.42 -4.26
CA THR A 419 -1.92 4.47 -3.94
C THR A 419 -2.96 4.34 -5.07
N GLN A 420 -3.30 5.46 -5.73
CA GLN A 420 -4.27 5.46 -6.82
C GLN A 420 -3.73 4.74 -8.06
N LEU A 421 -2.47 4.96 -8.43
CA LEU A 421 -1.86 4.33 -9.59
C LEU A 421 -1.48 2.88 -9.33
N ALA A 422 -1.10 2.54 -8.10
CA ALA A 422 -0.96 1.14 -7.69
C ALA A 422 -2.28 0.38 -7.91
N ARG A 423 -3.42 0.99 -7.52
CA ARG A 423 -4.75 0.44 -7.80
C ARG A 423 -5.01 0.29 -9.30
N GLN A 424 -4.78 1.34 -10.08
CA GLN A 424 -4.96 1.29 -11.54
C GLN A 424 -4.05 0.25 -12.21
N PHE A 425 -2.84 0.05 -11.69
CA PHE A 425 -1.90 -0.93 -12.19
C PHE A 425 -2.38 -2.35 -11.88
N ILE A 426 -2.86 -2.62 -10.67
CA ILE A 426 -3.50 -3.89 -10.32
C ILE A 426 -4.71 -4.14 -11.24
N ASP A 427 -5.58 -3.16 -11.44
CA ASP A 427 -6.76 -3.28 -12.30
C ASP A 427 -6.43 -3.52 -13.77
N ARG A 428 -5.56 -2.68 -14.34
CA ARG A 428 -5.32 -2.65 -15.79
C ARG A 428 -4.28 -3.65 -16.24
N VAL A 429 -3.34 -4.02 -15.37
CA VAL A 429 -2.26 -4.96 -15.67
C VAL A 429 -2.57 -6.33 -15.09
N ILE A 430 -2.64 -6.46 -13.76
CA ILE A 430 -2.75 -7.78 -13.10
C ILE A 430 -4.10 -8.43 -13.40
N ALA A 431 -5.21 -7.76 -13.08
CA ALA A 431 -6.54 -8.33 -13.25
C ALA A 431 -6.82 -8.62 -14.73
N LYS A 432 -6.46 -7.70 -15.63
CA LYS A 432 -6.60 -7.92 -17.08
C LYS A 432 -5.75 -9.10 -17.58
N ALA A 433 -4.51 -9.24 -17.13
CA ALA A 433 -3.65 -10.37 -17.49
C ALA A 433 -4.23 -11.69 -16.99
N LEU A 434 -4.75 -11.72 -15.76
CA LEU A 434 -5.43 -12.88 -15.19
C LEU A 434 -6.71 -13.25 -15.95
N HIS A 435 -7.52 -12.26 -16.35
CA HIS A 435 -8.69 -12.50 -17.20
C HIS A 435 -8.32 -13.11 -18.55
N VAL A 436 -7.30 -12.56 -19.22
CA VAL A 436 -6.83 -13.13 -20.50
C VAL A 436 -6.27 -14.53 -20.28
N ALA A 437 -5.47 -14.76 -19.23
CA ALA A 437 -4.98 -16.09 -18.89
C ALA A 437 -6.11 -17.08 -18.63
N ALA A 438 -7.17 -16.65 -17.96
CA ALA A 438 -8.38 -17.43 -17.70
C ALA A 438 -9.08 -17.86 -19.01
N ASP A 439 -9.23 -16.92 -19.94
CA ASP A 439 -9.80 -17.20 -21.27
C ASP A 439 -8.95 -18.19 -22.08
N GLU A 440 -7.64 -17.92 -22.17
CA GLU A 440 -6.70 -18.76 -22.94
C GLU A 440 -6.55 -20.17 -22.35
N LEU A 441 -6.53 -20.31 -21.02
CA LEU A 441 -6.49 -21.62 -20.35
C LEU A 441 -7.81 -22.38 -20.51
N GLY A 442 -8.95 -21.67 -20.47
CA GLY A 442 -10.26 -22.26 -20.70
C GLY A 442 -10.37 -22.85 -22.11
N GLU A 443 -10.01 -22.07 -23.13
CA GLU A 443 -9.98 -22.53 -24.52
C GLU A 443 -8.99 -23.68 -24.72
N TRP A 444 -7.79 -23.59 -24.14
CA TRP A 444 -6.81 -24.69 -24.20
C TRP A 444 -7.39 -25.99 -23.64
N PHE A 445 -8.03 -25.90 -22.48
CA PHE A 445 -8.63 -27.06 -21.82
C PHE A 445 -9.72 -27.72 -22.69
N GLU A 446 -10.55 -26.93 -23.36
CA GLU A 446 -11.64 -27.42 -24.22
C GLU A 446 -11.14 -28.11 -25.51
N VAL A 447 -10.07 -27.59 -26.11
CA VAL A 447 -9.51 -28.12 -27.37
C VAL A 447 -8.63 -29.35 -27.13
N GLU A 448 -7.93 -29.40 -26.00
CA GLU A 448 -6.98 -30.45 -25.67
C GLU A 448 -7.68 -31.79 -25.39
N ARG A 449 -7.10 -32.89 -25.90
CA ARG A 449 -7.63 -34.24 -25.70
C ARG A 449 -6.75 -35.10 -24.80
N ASP A 450 -5.49 -34.73 -24.64
CA ASP A 450 -4.59 -35.43 -23.72
C ASP A 450 -4.94 -35.08 -22.27
N VAL A 451 -5.36 -36.09 -21.52
CA VAL A 451 -5.71 -35.97 -20.09
C VAL A 451 -4.54 -35.43 -19.26
N ALA A 452 -3.29 -35.79 -19.58
CA ALA A 452 -2.13 -35.30 -18.85
C ALA A 452 -1.96 -33.77 -19.04
N VAL A 453 -2.16 -33.29 -20.27
CA VAL A 453 -2.11 -31.85 -20.58
C VAL A 453 -3.29 -31.12 -19.93
N GLN A 454 -4.50 -31.66 -20.02
CA GLN A 454 -5.69 -31.09 -19.35
C GLN A 454 -5.50 -30.97 -17.83
N VAL A 455 -4.87 -31.96 -17.17
CA VAL A 455 -4.57 -31.89 -15.74
C VAL A 455 -3.53 -30.81 -15.43
N ARG A 456 -2.49 -30.64 -16.26
CA ARG A 456 -1.53 -29.54 -16.10
C ARG A 456 -2.20 -28.18 -16.27
N VAL A 457 -3.07 -28.02 -17.27
CA VAL A 457 -3.83 -26.78 -17.51
C VAL A 457 -4.71 -26.45 -16.30
N ALA A 458 -5.47 -27.42 -15.80
CA ALA A 458 -6.30 -27.24 -14.60
C ALA A 458 -5.46 -26.91 -13.36
N SER A 459 -4.28 -27.50 -13.22
CA SER A 459 -3.34 -27.21 -12.13
C SER A 459 -2.79 -25.78 -12.21
N THR A 460 -2.49 -25.30 -13.41
CA THR A 460 -2.10 -23.91 -13.66
C THR A 460 -3.23 -22.94 -13.29
N MET A 461 -4.48 -23.22 -13.69
CA MET A 461 -5.64 -22.39 -13.30
C MET A 461 -5.78 -22.29 -11.77
N ALA A 462 -5.71 -23.43 -11.08
CA ALA A 462 -5.80 -23.48 -9.61
C ALA A 462 -4.71 -22.65 -8.94
N HIS A 463 -3.50 -22.70 -9.49
CA HIS A 463 -2.38 -21.97 -8.93
C HIS A 463 -2.51 -20.45 -9.14
N LEU A 464 -2.89 -20.01 -10.35
CA LEU A 464 -3.14 -18.60 -10.62
C LEU A 464 -4.29 -18.06 -9.76
N ALA A 465 -5.37 -18.84 -9.57
CA ALA A 465 -6.46 -18.49 -8.67
C ALA A 465 -5.97 -18.33 -7.22
N SER A 466 -5.15 -19.27 -6.73
CA SER A 466 -4.58 -19.20 -5.38
C SER A 466 -3.65 -18.00 -5.19
N HIS A 467 -2.86 -17.67 -6.20
CA HIS A 467 -1.95 -16.53 -6.18
C HIS A 467 -2.73 -15.21 -6.19
N ALA A 468 -3.73 -15.07 -7.08
CA ALA A 468 -4.63 -13.93 -7.09
C ALA A 468 -5.35 -13.76 -5.74
N GLN A 469 -5.78 -14.86 -5.11
CA GLN A 469 -6.39 -14.81 -3.79
C GLN A 469 -5.40 -14.35 -2.71
N THR A 470 -4.13 -14.75 -2.79
CA THR A 470 -3.08 -14.29 -1.86
C THR A 470 -2.86 -12.79 -2.01
N LEU A 471 -2.82 -12.30 -3.25
CA LEU A 471 -2.71 -10.88 -3.54
C LEU A 471 -3.90 -10.10 -2.98
N ILE A 472 -5.14 -10.58 -3.19
CA ILE A 472 -6.37 -9.97 -2.64
C ILE A 472 -6.28 -9.83 -1.11
N HIS A 473 -5.81 -10.86 -0.40
CA HIS A 473 -5.67 -10.80 1.06
C HIS A 473 -4.55 -9.88 1.55
N SER A 474 -3.56 -9.58 0.69
CA SER A 474 -2.46 -8.66 1.02
C SER A 474 -2.83 -7.19 0.84
N LEU A 475 -3.92 -6.90 0.15
CA LEU A 475 -4.39 -5.54 -0.15
C LEU A 475 -5.46 -5.11 0.87
N GLU A 476 -5.35 -3.87 1.35
CA GLU A 476 -6.33 -3.30 2.30
C GLU A 476 -7.70 -3.05 1.63
N ASP A 477 -7.70 -2.62 0.36
CA ASP A 477 -8.89 -2.43 -0.48
C ASP A 477 -8.65 -3.08 -1.85
N PRO A 478 -8.90 -4.41 -1.98
CA PRO A 478 -8.64 -5.13 -3.21
C PRO A 478 -9.57 -4.65 -4.34
N PRO A 479 -9.06 -4.40 -5.55
CA PRO A 479 -9.91 -3.96 -6.64
C PRO A 479 -10.95 -5.01 -7.05
N GLU A 480 -12.13 -4.54 -7.48
CA GLU A 480 -13.25 -5.40 -7.87
C GLU A 480 -12.87 -6.31 -9.04
N LEU A 481 -12.15 -5.78 -10.04
CA LEU A 481 -11.69 -6.55 -11.21
C LEU A 481 -10.72 -7.67 -10.83
N LEU A 482 -9.85 -7.45 -9.84
CA LEU A 482 -8.95 -8.50 -9.36
C LEU A 482 -9.75 -9.64 -8.70
N THR A 483 -10.75 -9.28 -7.90
CA THR A 483 -11.65 -10.23 -7.25
C THR A 483 -12.47 -11.01 -8.28
N GLU A 484 -12.98 -10.33 -9.31
CA GLU A 484 -13.68 -10.95 -10.43
C GLU A 484 -12.78 -11.94 -11.19
N ALA A 485 -11.55 -11.54 -11.53
CA ALA A 485 -10.58 -12.38 -12.21
C ALA A 485 -10.24 -13.65 -11.40
N ALA A 486 -10.01 -13.50 -10.09
CA ALA A 486 -9.75 -14.62 -9.19
C ALA A 486 -10.94 -15.60 -9.11
N ASN A 487 -12.15 -15.08 -8.96
CA ASN A 487 -13.38 -15.88 -8.94
C ASN A 487 -13.61 -16.59 -10.27
N ARG A 488 -13.33 -15.93 -11.40
CA ARG A 488 -13.44 -16.49 -12.73
C ARG A 488 -12.50 -17.68 -12.91
N LEU A 489 -11.21 -17.51 -12.59
CA LEU A 489 -10.21 -18.58 -12.62
C LEU A 489 -10.61 -19.76 -11.74
N ASP A 490 -11.09 -19.52 -10.51
CA ASP A 490 -11.53 -20.60 -9.62
C ASP A 490 -12.80 -21.31 -10.16
N SER A 491 -13.74 -20.58 -10.76
CA SER A 491 -14.93 -21.18 -11.40
C SER A 491 -14.56 -22.06 -12.59
N GLN A 492 -13.66 -21.59 -13.46
CA GLN A 492 -13.18 -22.33 -14.62
C GLN A 492 -12.39 -23.56 -14.18
N PHE A 493 -11.55 -23.42 -13.15
CA PHE A 493 -10.85 -24.54 -12.54
C PHE A 493 -11.82 -25.61 -12.02
N ARG A 494 -12.89 -25.22 -11.30
CA ARG A 494 -13.92 -26.16 -10.81
C ARG A 494 -14.62 -26.88 -11.95
N SER A 495 -14.97 -26.15 -13.02
CA SER A 495 -15.58 -26.70 -14.25
C SER A 495 -14.64 -27.66 -14.96
N ALA A 496 -13.36 -27.29 -15.14
CA ALA A 496 -12.33 -28.13 -15.72
C ALA A 496 -12.16 -29.45 -14.92
N LEU A 497 -12.21 -29.37 -13.58
CA LEU A 497 -12.20 -30.57 -12.74
C LEU A 497 -13.44 -31.46 -12.93
N ASP A 498 -14.62 -30.89 -13.15
CA ASP A 498 -15.83 -31.68 -13.47
C ASP A 498 -15.67 -32.39 -14.81
N THR A 499 -15.23 -31.67 -15.86
CA THR A 499 -15.01 -32.25 -17.20
C THR A 499 -13.92 -33.32 -17.21
N LEU A 500 -12.82 -33.12 -16.48
CA LEU A 500 -11.77 -34.13 -16.30
C LEU A 500 -12.30 -35.37 -15.59
N ALA A 501 -13.08 -35.20 -14.51
CA ALA A 501 -13.70 -36.31 -13.79
C ALA A 501 -14.65 -37.09 -14.70
N ASP A 502 -15.45 -36.40 -15.52
CA ASP A 502 -16.39 -37.01 -16.47
C ASP A 502 -15.65 -37.74 -17.60
N THR A 503 -14.56 -37.17 -18.10
CA THR A 503 -13.69 -37.79 -19.11
C THR A 503 -13.04 -39.07 -18.59
N LEU A 504 -12.44 -39.00 -17.40
CA LEU A 504 -11.86 -40.16 -16.71
C LEU A 504 -12.91 -41.22 -16.41
N ALA A 505 -14.10 -40.81 -15.97
CA ALA A 505 -15.23 -41.71 -15.75
C ALA A 505 -15.69 -42.38 -17.06
N ALA A 506 -15.73 -41.65 -18.18
CA ALA A 506 -16.06 -42.24 -19.49
C ALA A 506 -14.97 -43.20 -20.00
N HIS A 507 -13.69 -42.93 -19.71
CA HIS A 507 -12.60 -43.89 -19.96
C HIS A 507 -12.76 -45.15 -19.10
N LEU A 508 -13.11 -44.98 -17.83
CA LEU A 508 -13.42 -46.08 -16.93
C LEU A 508 -14.60 -46.91 -17.43
N ASP A 509 -15.72 -46.29 -17.78
CA ASP A 509 -16.92 -47.00 -18.26
C ASP A 509 -16.62 -47.80 -19.53
N ARG A 510 -15.83 -47.23 -20.46
CA ARG A 510 -15.36 -47.96 -21.66
C ARG A 510 -14.47 -49.13 -21.30
N ALA A 511 -13.52 -48.95 -20.38
CA ALA A 511 -12.63 -50.03 -19.94
C ALA A 511 -13.40 -51.15 -19.22
N VAL A 512 -14.32 -50.78 -18.32
CA VAL A 512 -15.20 -51.70 -17.60
C VAL A 512 -16.12 -52.43 -18.58
N THR A 513 -16.77 -51.73 -19.50
CA THR A 513 -17.65 -52.34 -20.50
C THR A 513 -16.87 -53.27 -21.43
N SER A 514 -15.66 -52.89 -21.85
CA SER A 514 -14.78 -53.75 -22.64
C SER A 514 -14.38 -55.02 -21.88
N ALA A 515 -13.97 -54.88 -20.61
CA ALA A 515 -13.63 -55.99 -19.74
C ALA A 515 -14.83 -56.92 -19.48
N LEU A 516 -16.01 -56.35 -19.24
CA LEU A 516 -17.25 -57.10 -19.05
C LEU A 516 -17.65 -57.86 -20.32
N ARG A 517 -17.55 -57.25 -21.50
CA ARG A 517 -17.78 -57.92 -22.79
C ARG A 517 -16.79 -59.05 -23.03
N ALA A 518 -15.51 -58.84 -22.74
CA ALA A 518 -14.49 -59.87 -22.85
C ALA A 518 -14.70 -61.03 -21.86
N SER A 519 -15.33 -60.77 -20.71
CA SER A 519 -15.65 -61.78 -19.69
C SER A 519 -17.01 -62.47 -19.87
N SER A 520 -17.85 -61.99 -20.79
CA SER A 520 -19.17 -62.60 -21.03
C SER A 520 -18.98 -63.97 -21.69
N PRO A 521 -19.44 -65.07 -21.07
CA PRO A 521 -19.28 -66.39 -21.64
C PRO A 521 -20.07 -66.46 -22.95
N VAL A 522 -19.38 -66.75 -24.06
CA VAL A 522 -20.04 -67.00 -25.35
C VAL A 522 -21.02 -68.16 -25.13
N PRO A 523 -22.34 -67.95 -25.28
CA PRO A 523 -23.31 -69.01 -25.06
C PRO A 523 -23.13 -70.07 -26.14
N GLY A 524 -22.57 -71.23 -25.78
CA GLY A 524 -22.46 -72.40 -26.67
C GLY A 524 -21.05 -72.96 -26.92
N GLY A 525 -19.98 -72.37 -26.38
CA GLY A 525 -18.62 -72.89 -26.54
C GLY A 525 -18.21 -73.87 -25.44
N LEU A 526 -18.52 -75.17 -25.59
CA LEU A 526 -17.91 -76.25 -24.79
C LEU A 526 -16.44 -76.44 -25.20
N GLY A 527 -15.58 -75.50 -24.85
CA GLY A 527 -14.15 -75.53 -25.15
C GLY A 527 -13.33 -75.24 -23.89
N THR A 528 -12.75 -76.29 -23.32
CA THR A 528 -11.89 -76.26 -22.13
C THR A 528 -10.53 -75.64 -22.44
N HIS A 529 -10.45 -74.31 -22.56
CA HIS A 529 -9.17 -73.61 -22.57
C HIS A 529 -9.15 -72.52 -21.48
N SER A 530 -8.44 -72.82 -20.41
CA SER A 530 -8.20 -71.96 -19.24
C SER A 530 -7.17 -70.86 -19.56
N SER A 531 -7.55 -69.85 -20.32
CA SER A 531 -6.78 -68.61 -20.40
C SER A 531 -7.33 -67.63 -19.35
N THR A 532 -6.88 -67.77 -18.11
CA THR A 532 -7.29 -66.98 -16.95
C THR A 532 -6.43 -65.73 -16.82
N THR A 533 -6.60 -64.73 -17.68
CA THR A 533 -6.29 -63.36 -17.27
C THR A 533 -7.54 -62.78 -16.65
N PRO A 534 -7.57 -62.55 -15.32
CA PRO A 534 -8.76 -62.06 -14.67
C PRO A 534 -9.03 -60.61 -15.13
N ALA A 535 -10.26 -60.35 -15.59
CA ALA A 535 -10.78 -59.05 -16.02
C ALA A 535 -10.41 -57.82 -15.13
N PRO A 536 -10.21 -57.95 -13.79
CA PRO A 536 -9.75 -56.84 -12.94
C PRO A 536 -8.40 -56.23 -13.35
N ILE A 537 -7.47 -57.02 -13.90
CA ILE A 537 -6.13 -56.54 -14.27
C ILE A 537 -6.20 -55.55 -15.44
N SER A 538 -7.13 -55.78 -16.39
CA SER A 538 -7.32 -54.90 -17.54
C SER A 538 -7.88 -53.53 -17.16
N ILE A 539 -8.76 -53.48 -16.15
CA ILE A 539 -9.36 -52.21 -15.69
C ILE A 539 -8.34 -51.39 -14.90
N ALA A 540 -7.59 -52.04 -13.99
CA ALA A 540 -6.52 -51.39 -13.24
C ALA A 540 -5.46 -50.79 -14.18
N THR A 541 -5.06 -51.53 -15.22
CA THR A 541 -4.07 -51.08 -16.21
C THR A 541 -4.60 -49.92 -17.07
N ALA A 542 -5.90 -49.92 -17.40
CA ALA A 542 -6.52 -48.85 -18.18
C ALA A 542 -6.63 -47.53 -17.39
N LEU A 543 -6.75 -47.60 -16.06
CA LEU A 543 -6.84 -46.43 -15.18
C LEU A 543 -5.50 -45.97 -14.64
N SER A 544 -4.53 -46.88 -14.50
CA SER A 544 -3.26 -46.57 -13.87
C SER A 544 -2.52 -45.48 -14.64
N ALA A 545 -2.52 -45.50 -15.98
CA ALA A 545 -1.83 -44.49 -16.77
C ALA A 545 -2.47 -43.08 -16.64
N PRO A 546 -3.79 -42.87 -16.84
CA PRO A 546 -4.41 -41.55 -16.63
C PRO A 546 -4.36 -41.06 -15.18
N LEU A 547 -4.54 -41.95 -14.19
CA LEU A 547 -4.48 -41.57 -12.78
C LEU A 547 -3.07 -41.23 -12.33
N HIS A 548 -2.08 -42.00 -12.79
CA HIS A 548 -0.67 -41.69 -12.56
C HIS A 548 -0.31 -40.37 -13.23
N ALA A 549 -0.72 -40.15 -14.48
CA ALA A 549 -0.51 -38.87 -15.15
C ALA A 549 -1.18 -37.72 -14.37
N ALA A 550 -2.39 -37.91 -13.87
CA ALA A 550 -3.05 -36.89 -13.06
C ALA A 550 -2.30 -36.63 -11.75
N GLN A 551 -1.80 -37.67 -11.09
CA GLN A 551 -1.06 -37.60 -9.84
C GLN A 551 0.31 -36.93 -10.00
N THR A 552 1.04 -37.28 -11.05
CA THR A 552 2.38 -36.72 -11.31
C THR A 552 2.32 -35.27 -11.75
N ASN A 553 1.24 -34.87 -12.44
CA ASN A 553 1.11 -33.55 -13.04
C ASN A 553 0.20 -32.58 -12.26
N SER A 554 -0.34 -32.95 -11.10
CA SER A 554 -1.16 -32.04 -10.29
C SER A 554 -0.69 -31.87 -8.85
N PRO A 555 -0.83 -30.67 -8.27
CA PRO A 555 -0.65 -30.48 -6.84
C PRO A 555 -1.60 -31.38 -6.03
N ALA A 556 -1.16 -31.86 -4.87
CA ALA A 556 -1.96 -32.76 -4.01
C ALA A 556 -3.40 -32.27 -3.74
N PRO A 557 -3.67 -30.96 -3.49
CA PRO A 557 -5.04 -30.47 -3.33
C PRO A 557 -5.90 -30.60 -4.60
N VAL A 558 -5.31 -30.39 -5.77
CA VAL A 558 -5.98 -30.52 -7.07
C VAL A 558 -6.28 -31.99 -7.35
N TYR A 559 -5.29 -32.86 -7.17
CA TYR A 559 -5.46 -34.31 -7.30
C TYR A 559 -6.55 -34.83 -6.37
N ARG A 560 -6.54 -34.43 -5.09
CA ARG A 560 -7.55 -34.86 -4.10
C ARG A 560 -8.97 -34.48 -4.54
N ARG A 561 -9.16 -33.25 -5.05
CA ARG A 561 -10.47 -32.81 -5.55
C ARG A 561 -10.91 -33.59 -6.78
N LEU A 562 -10.00 -33.82 -7.74
CA LEU A 562 -10.25 -34.63 -8.92
C LEU A 562 -10.64 -36.06 -8.53
N PHE A 563 -9.89 -36.66 -7.62
CA PHE A 563 -10.10 -38.01 -7.13
C PHE A 563 -11.48 -38.18 -6.46
N LEU A 564 -11.86 -37.26 -5.57
CA LEU A 564 -13.18 -37.30 -4.92
C LEU A 564 -14.33 -37.17 -5.92
N LYS A 565 -14.16 -36.39 -6.98
CA LYS A 565 -15.15 -36.30 -8.06
C LYS A 565 -15.21 -37.61 -8.86
N LEU A 566 -14.05 -38.16 -9.20
CA LEU A 566 -13.95 -39.43 -9.91
C LEU A 566 -14.59 -40.55 -9.10
N GLU A 567 -14.26 -40.71 -7.83
CA GLU A 567 -14.80 -41.73 -6.91
C GLU A 567 -16.34 -41.76 -6.96
N ARG A 568 -17.00 -40.60 -6.82
CA ARG A 568 -18.45 -40.48 -6.94
C ARG A 568 -18.99 -40.96 -8.30
N ARG A 569 -18.26 -40.69 -9.38
CA ARG A 569 -18.63 -41.18 -10.73
C ARG A 569 -18.39 -42.67 -10.87
N ILE A 570 -17.33 -43.22 -10.29
CA ILE A 570 -17.07 -44.67 -10.25
C ILE A 570 -18.25 -45.38 -9.57
N ASP A 571 -18.72 -44.87 -8.44
CA ASP A 571 -19.84 -45.47 -7.70
C ASP A 571 -21.14 -45.45 -8.51
N LEU A 572 -21.41 -44.36 -9.24
CA LEU A 572 -22.56 -44.27 -10.15
C LEU A 572 -22.45 -45.26 -11.33
N LEU A 573 -21.28 -45.33 -11.96
CA LEU A 573 -21.03 -46.25 -13.08
C LEU A 573 -21.15 -47.70 -12.64
N ALA A 574 -20.54 -48.03 -11.50
CA ALA A 574 -20.66 -49.32 -10.85
C ALA A 574 -22.13 -49.70 -10.62
N THR A 575 -22.91 -48.81 -10.00
CA THR A 575 -24.34 -49.03 -9.76
C THR A 575 -25.12 -49.23 -11.05
N SER A 576 -24.82 -48.46 -12.10
CA SER A 576 -25.46 -48.61 -13.41
C SER A 576 -25.08 -49.92 -14.12
N ALA A 577 -23.82 -50.35 -13.99
CA ALA A 577 -23.34 -51.61 -14.55
C ALA A 577 -23.93 -52.81 -13.82
N VAL A 578 -24.11 -52.73 -12.49
CA VAL A 578 -24.87 -53.72 -11.69
C VAL A 578 -26.26 -53.91 -12.29
N ALA A 579 -26.96 -52.79 -12.52
CA ALA A 579 -28.33 -52.82 -13.03
C ALA A 579 -28.41 -53.39 -14.45
N ARG A 580 -27.41 -53.14 -15.32
CA ARG A 580 -27.41 -53.59 -16.72
C ARG A 580 -26.99 -55.05 -16.91
N ALA A 581 -26.12 -55.59 -16.06
CA ALA A 581 -25.43 -56.84 -16.36
C ALA A 581 -26.21 -58.11 -15.99
N ASN A 582 -27.28 -58.04 -15.19
CA ASN A 582 -27.91 -59.21 -14.54
C ASN A 582 -26.89 -60.19 -13.90
N ALA A 583 -25.69 -59.69 -13.60
CA ALA A 583 -24.61 -60.49 -13.06
C ALA A 583 -24.84 -60.73 -11.56
N PRO A 584 -24.34 -61.84 -11.00
CA PRO A 584 -24.42 -62.07 -9.57
C PRO A 584 -23.82 -60.88 -8.80
N ARG A 585 -24.55 -60.38 -7.80
CA ARG A 585 -24.17 -59.23 -6.98
C ARG A 585 -22.74 -59.33 -6.42
N SER A 586 -22.29 -60.56 -6.13
CA SER A 586 -20.92 -60.87 -5.69
C SER A 586 -19.84 -60.55 -6.72
N THR A 587 -20.06 -60.83 -8.00
CA THR A 587 -19.11 -60.55 -9.10
C THR A 587 -18.95 -59.06 -9.30
N ILE A 588 -20.04 -58.31 -9.22
CA ILE A 588 -20.00 -56.87 -9.41
C ILE A 588 -19.35 -56.18 -8.21
N HIS A 589 -19.65 -56.63 -6.97
CA HIS A 589 -18.93 -56.16 -5.78
C HIS A 589 -17.42 -56.47 -5.82
N ALA A 590 -17.02 -57.61 -6.40
CA ALA A 590 -15.59 -57.92 -6.59
C ALA A 590 -14.94 -56.98 -7.62
N ALA A 591 -15.63 -56.66 -8.71
CA ALA A 591 -15.15 -55.69 -9.70
C ALA A 591 -15.03 -54.27 -9.12
N ILE A 592 -16.04 -53.80 -8.38
CA ILE A 592 -16.03 -52.50 -7.69
C ILE A 592 -14.86 -52.42 -6.70
N ARG A 593 -14.68 -53.44 -5.86
CA ARG A 593 -13.56 -53.50 -4.91
C ARG A 593 -12.21 -53.54 -5.61
N ALA A 594 -12.10 -54.21 -6.75
CA ALA A 594 -10.85 -54.20 -7.52
C ALA A 594 -10.56 -52.84 -8.15
N VAL A 595 -11.57 -52.13 -8.65
CA VAL A 595 -11.42 -50.74 -9.14
C VAL A 595 -11.00 -49.83 -8.00
N HIS A 596 -11.71 -49.86 -6.87
CA HIS A 596 -11.39 -49.08 -5.68
C HIS A 596 -9.99 -49.40 -5.13
N ALA A 597 -9.58 -50.67 -5.10
CA ALA A 597 -8.25 -51.07 -4.66
C ALA A 597 -7.15 -50.60 -5.63
N ALA A 598 -7.39 -50.66 -6.95
CA ALA A 598 -6.45 -50.14 -7.95
C ALA A 598 -6.32 -48.61 -7.87
N VAL A 599 -7.45 -47.92 -7.67
CA VAL A 599 -7.52 -46.47 -7.49
C VAL A 599 -6.84 -46.04 -6.19
N ALA A 600 -7.03 -46.77 -5.08
CA ALA A 600 -6.36 -46.53 -3.81
C ALA A 600 -4.86 -46.85 -3.86
N ALA A 601 -4.45 -47.88 -4.60
CA ALA A 601 -3.03 -48.20 -4.82
C ALA A 601 -2.32 -47.14 -5.67
N ALA A 602 -3.07 -46.41 -6.51
CA ALA A 602 -2.57 -45.27 -7.27
C ALA A 602 -2.63 -43.93 -6.50
N ALA A 603 -3.29 -43.87 -5.34
CA ALA A 603 -3.37 -42.65 -4.55
C ALA A 603 -2.02 -42.36 -3.84
N PRO A 604 -1.57 -41.09 -3.77
CA PRO A 604 -0.33 -40.74 -3.08
C PRO A 604 -0.45 -41.00 -1.57
N ALA A 605 0.66 -41.34 -0.91
CA ALA A 605 0.72 -41.55 0.54
C ALA A 605 0.19 -40.36 1.39
N ALA A 606 0.10 -39.16 0.80
CA ALA A 606 -0.46 -37.96 1.40
C ALA A 606 -2.00 -37.95 1.46
N VAL A 607 -2.70 -38.75 0.66
CA VAL A 607 -4.12 -39.05 0.81
C VAL A 607 -4.19 -40.31 1.69
N ARG A 608 -4.27 -40.14 3.01
CA ARG A 608 -4.36 -41.29 3.91
C ARG A 608 -5.57 -42.14 3.55
N VAL A 609 -5.38 -43.45 3.42
CA VAL A 609 -6.47 -44.43 3.24
C VAL A 609 -7.55 -44.28 4.32
N ASP A 610 -7.16 -43.81 5.52
CA ASP A 610 -8.06 -43.49 6.63
C ASP A 610 -9.07 -42.36 6.32
N ASP A 611 -8.75 -41.43 5.41
CA ASP A 611 -9.67 -40.38 4.95
C ASP A 611 -10.69 -40.89 3.91
N LEU A 612 -10.42 -42.04 3.28
CA LEU A 612 -11.29 -42.72 2.29
C LEU A 612 -12.14 -43.83 2.92
N LEU A 613 -11.74 -44.32 4.10
CA LEU A 613 -12.39 -45.36 4.87
C LEU A 613 -13.89 -45.10 5.19
N PRO A 614 -14.35 -43.87 5.46
CA PRO A 614 -15.77 -43.60 5.71
C PRO A 614 -16.68 -43.96 4.54
N ALA A 615 -16.24 -43.74 3.28
CA ALA A 615 -17.00 -44.10 2.09
C ALA A 615 -17.10 -45.63 1.91
N TRP A 616 -16.01 -46.35 2.21
CA TRP A 616 -15.97 -47.82 2.15
C TRP A 616 -16.87 -48.47 3.20
N THR A 617 -16.90 -47.90 4.41
CA THR A 617 -17.80 -48.38 5.48
C THR A 617 -19.29 -48.09 5.21
N GLN A 618 -19.64 -47.05 4.43
CA GLN A 618 -21.03 -46.80 4.04
C GLN A 618 -21.58 -47.86 3.07
N ILE A 619 -20.75 -48.35 2.13
CA ILE A 619 -21.14 -49.42 1.19
C ILE A 619 -21.33 -50.75 1.94
N ASP A 620 -20.41 -51.12 2.83
CA ASP A 620 -20.56 -52.33 3.65
C ASP A 620 -21.77 -52.27 4.61
N ARG A 621 -22.11 -51.09 5.13
CA ARG A 621 -23.29 -50.88 5.99
C ARG A 621 -24.61 -50.93 5.23
N LEU A 622 -24.68 -50.38 4.01
CA LEU A 622 -25.88 -50.49 3.15
C LEU A 622 -26.13 -51.93 2.65
N VAL A 623 -25.07 -52.74 2.56
CA VAL A 623 -25.15 -54.15 2.13
C VAL A 623 -25.65 -55.08 3.25
N ALA A 624 -25.56 -54.68 4.52
CA ALA A 624 -25.98 -55.49 5.66
C ALA A 624 -27.48 -55.35 6.03
N VAL A 625 -28.20 -54.36 5.49
CA VAL A 625 -29.61 -54.14 5.81
C VAL A 625 -30.49 -55.06 4.95
N THR A 626 -31.16 -56.01 5.59
CA THR A 626 -32.12 -56.88 4.89
C THR A 626 -33.31 -56.04 4.40
N PRO A 627 -33.97 -56.41 3.28
CA PRO A 627 -35.16 -55.71 2.79
C PRO A 627 -36.27 -55.60 3.85
N GLU A 628 -36.35 -56.58 4.75
CA GLU A 628 -37.24 -56.59 5.91
C GLU A 628 -36.91 -55.47 6.91
N ALA A 629 -35.63 -55.28 7.23
CA ALA A 629 -35.18 -54.24 8.15
C ALA A 629 -35.31 -52.84 7.54
N ALA A 630 -35.06 -52.69 6.23
CA ALA A 630 -35.29 -51.44 5.51
C ALA A 630 -36.80 -51.06 5.51
N ARG A 631 -37.70 -52.03 5.29
CA ARG A 631 -39.15 -51.81 5.34
C ARG A 631 -39.65 -51.43 6.74
N ARG A 632 -39.12 -52.06 7.80
CA ARG A 632 -39.43 -51.70 9.19
C ARG A 632 -38.97 -50.28 9.53
N LEU A 633 -37.78 -49.89 9.06
CA LEU A 633 -37.24 -48.55 9.26
C LEU A 633 -38.08 -47.49 8.53
N LEU A 634 -38.45 -47.74 7.27
CA LEU A 634 -39.33 -46.87 6.49
C LEU A 634 -40.73 -46.75 7.10
N ALA A 635 -41.29 -47.85 7.64
CA ALA A 635 -42.56 -47.82 8.36
C ALA A 635 -42.46 -46.98 9.64
N ALA A 636 -41.38 -47.12 10.42
CA ALA A 636 -41.16 -46.33 11.63
C ALA A 636 -40.96 -44.83 11.32
N VAL A 637 -40.24 -44.50 10.24
CA VAL A 637 -40.04 -43.12 9.78
C VAL A 637 -41.34 -42.50 9.25
N ARG A 638 -42.16 -43.26 8.49
CA ARG A 638 -43.48 -42.81 8.03
C ARG A 638 -44.45 -42.58 9.19
N GLU A 639 -44.41 -43.43 10.21
CA GLU A 639 -45.24 -43.27 11.42
C GLU A 639 -44.81 -42.04 12.24
N ALA A 640 -43.49 -41.81 12.35
CA ALA A 640 -42.93 -40.63 13.01
C ALA A 640 -43.18 -39.32 12.24
N ALA A 641 -43.34 -39.39 10.91
CA ALA A 641 -43.61 -38.25 10.04
C ALA A 641 -45.09 -37.88 9.89
N ARG A 642 -46.02 -38.62 10.53
CA ARG A 642 -47.44 -38.27 10.50
C ARG A 642 -47.67 -36.89 11.14
N PRO A 643 -48.53 -36.04 10.56
CA PRO A 643 -48.75 -34.68 11.01
C PRO A 643 -49.22 -34.61 12.47
N GLU A 644 -49.85 -35.66 12.97
CA GLU A 644 -50.37 -35.78 14.34
C GLU A 644 -49.25 -35.94 15.40
N ASN A 645 -48.01 -36.24 14.98
CA ASN A 645 -46.82 -36.43 15.82
C ASN A 645 -45.85 -35.23 15.74
N TYR A 646 -46.33 -34.04 16.07
CA TYR A 646 -45.61 -32.75 15.90
C TYR A 646 -44.24 -32.65 16.60
N GLY A 647 -43.95 -33.44 17.64
CA GLY A 647 -42.69 -33.37 18.39
C GLY A 647 -41.45 -33.92 17.65
N LEU A 648 -41.63 -34.82 16.67
CA LEU A 648 -40.53 -35.50 15.97
C LEU A 648 -40.06 -34.74 14.72
N SER A 649 -40.97 -34.06 14.01
CA SER A 649 -40.63 -33.27 12.82
C SER A 649 -39.75 -32.06 13.17
N ALA A 650 -39.99 -31.43 14.32
CA ALA A 650 -39.17 -30.33 14.84
C ALA A 650 -37.75 -30.81 15.19
N TRP A 651 -37.60 -32.03 15.70
CA TRP A 651 -36.29 -32.61 16.04
C TRP A 651 -35.46 -32.97 14.79
N PHE A 652 -36.09 -33.51 13.74
CA PHE A 652 -35.41 -33.82 12.48
C PHE A 652 -35.08 -32.58 11.62
N THR A 653 -35.83 -31.50 11.76
CA THR A 653 -35.62 -30.25 11.00
C THR A 653 -34.83 -29.18 11.75
N GLY A 654 -34.47 -29.43 13.02
CA GLY A 654 -33.65 -28.54 13.84
C GLY A 654 -34.41 -27.34 14.42
N GLY A 655 -35.73 -27.42 14.55
CA GLY A 655 -36.55 -26.37 15.18
C GLY A 655 -36.51 -26.40 16.70
N GLU A 656 -36.39 -25.23 17.35
CA GLU A 656 -36.39 -25.12 18.81
C GLU A 656 -37.74 -25.56 19.41
N MET A 657 -37.73 -26.61 20.22
CA MET A 657 -38.90 -27.08 20.97
C MET A 657 -39.11 -26.21 22.22
N ARG A 658 -40.28 -25.58 22.35
CA ARG A 658 -40.66 -24.79 23.54
C ARG A 658 -40.82 -25.66 24.78
N GLU A 659 -40.32 -25.16 25.91
CA GLU A 659 -40.32 -25.90 27.17
C GLU A 659 -41.69 -25.95 27.83
N GLY A 660 -42.18 -27.18 28.04
CA GLY A 660 -43.21 -27.47 29.02
C GLY A 660 -44.52 -27.96 28.42
N THR A 661 -44.62 -29.27 28.18
CA THR A 661 -45.83 -30.11 28.32
C THR A 661 -45.53 -31.54 27.84
N GLN A 662 -46.49 -32.43 28.07
CA GLN A 662 -46.60 -33.87 27.77
C GLN A 662 -45.91 -34.36 26.46
N GLU A 663 -45.71 -33.49 25.49
CA GLU A 663 -44.98 -33.74 24.24
C GLU A 663 -43.50 -34.10 24.44
N ARG A 664 -42.80 -33.55 25.45
CA ARG A 664 -41.41 -33.93 25.75
C ARG A 664 -41.29 -35.39 26.19
N TYR A 665 -42.29 -35.90 26.91
CA TYR A 665 -42.30 -37.29 27.38
C TYR A 665 -42.62 -38.27 26.26
N MET A 666 -43.53 -37.92 25.35
CA MET A 666 -43.84 -38.71 24.16
C MET A 666 -42.69 -38.71 23.15
N ALA A 667 -42.02 -37.57 22.95
CA ALA A 667 -40.82 -37.47 22.11
C ALA A 667 -39.64 -38.27 22.69
N ALA A 668 -39.46 -38.29 24.01
CA ALA A 668 -38.43 -39.09 24.67
C ALA A 668 -38.69 -40.60 24.56
N ALA A 669 -39.95 -41.04 24.69
CA ALA A 669 -40.33 -42.44 24.51
C ALA A 669 -40.17 -42.91 23.05
N ALA A 670 -40.56 -42.09 22.08
CA ALA A 670 -40.36 -42.38 20.66
C ALA A 670 -38.88 -42.34 20.26
N ALA A 671 -38.08 -41.43 20.83
CA ALA A 671 -36.63 -41.40 20.65
C ALA A 671 -35.93 -42.61 21.28
N ALA A 672 -36.47 -43.15 22.40
CA ALA A 672 -35.97 -44.39 23.01
C ALA A 672 -36.28 -45.62 22.14
N ALA A 673 -37.51 -45.75 21.62
CA ALA A 673 -37.88 -46.82 20.69
C ALA A 673 -37.11 -46.74 19.36
N TRP A 674 -36.86 -45.52 18.88
CA TRP A 674 -36.00 -45.27 17.71
C TRP A 674 -34.54 -45.63 18.00
N ARG A 675 -34.00 -45.29 19.18
CA ARG A 675 -32.64 -45.70 19.58
C ARG A 675 -32.49 -47.21 19.70
N GLU A 676 -33.47 -47.92 20.25
CA GLU A 676 -33.48 -49.40 20.28
C GLU A 676 -33.42 -49.99 18.86
N SER A 677 -34.22 -49.46 17.93
CA SER A 677 -34.24 -49.89 16.53
C SER A 677 -32.97 -49.47 15.75
N ALA A 678 -32.37 -48.34 16.10
CA ALA A 678 -31.14 -47.83 15.48
C ALA A 678 -29.86 -48.52 16.01
N VAL A 679 -29.89 -49.04 17.24
CA VAL A 679 -28.83 -49.87 17.83
C VAL A 679 -28.78 -51.24 17.16
N GLU A 680 -29.92 -51.87 16.84
CA GLU A 680 -29.96 -53.10 16.03
C GLU A 680 -29.30 -52.93 14.64
N LEU A 681 -29.34 -51.71 14.07
CA LEU A 681 -28.81 -51.40 12.75
C LEU A 681 -27.44 -50.71 12.75
N ARG A 682 -26.82 -50.51 13.94
CA ARG A 682 -25.52 -49.81 14.12
C ARG A 682 -25.46 -48.41 13.48
N VAL A 683 -26.57 -47.67 13.48
CA VAL A 683 -26.68 -46.31 12.91
C VAL A 683 -26.64 -45.22 14.00
N ALA A 684 -26.69 -45.62 15.27
CA ALA A 684 -26.77 -44.73 16.43
C ALA A 684 -25.58 -43.76 16.60
N ASP A 685 -24.44 -44.06 15.96
CA ASP A 685 -23.19 -43.28 16.09
C ASP A 685 -22.98 -42.25 14.97
N LEU A 686 -23.92 -42.11 14.03
CA LEU A 686 -23.80 -41.15 12.93
C LEU A 686 -24.28 -39.74 13.32
N PRO A 687 -23.64 -38.67 12.82
CA PRO A 687 -24.13 -37.30 12.96
C PRO A 687 -25.54 -37.17 12.35
N ALA A 688 -26.43 -36.42 13.02
CA ALA A 688 -27.85 -36.30 12.62
C ALA A 688 -28.06 -35.92 11.14
N LYS A 689 -27.18 -35.09 10.58
CA LYS A 689 -27.23 -34.65 9.17
C LYS A 689 -26.98 -35.80 8.17
N GLU A 690 -26.14 -36.77 8.54
CA GLU A 690 -25.85 -37.94 7.71
C GLU A 690 -26.98 -38.99 7.80
N VAL A 691 -27.58 -39.14 8.99
CA VAL A 691 -28.78 -39.99 9.17
C VAL A 691 -29.92 -39.49 8.29
N VAL A 692 -30.15 -38.17 8.23
CA VAL A 692 -31.17 -37.56 7.36
C VAL A 692 -30.89 -37.81 5.87
N GLN A 693 -29.64 -37.75 5.43
CA GLN A 693 -29.28 -38.03 4.04
C GLN A 693 -29.49 -39.50 3.66
N VAL A 694 -29.09 -40.44 4.53
CA VAL A 694 -29.30 -41.88 4.32
C VAL A 694 -30.80 -42.21 4.28
N LEU A 695 -31.60 -41.63 5.18
CA LEU A 695 -33.05 -41.81 5.20
C LEU A 695 -33.72 -41.22 3.95
N ALA A 696 -33.32 -40.02 3.52
CA ALA A 696 -33.84 -39.42 2.29
C ALA A 696 -33.52 -40.26 1.03
N GLN A 697 -32.39 -40.95 1.02
CA GLN A 697 -31.98 -41.80 -0.08
C GLN A 697 -32.74 -43.15 -0.09
N LEU A 698 -33.00 -43.73 1.08
CA LEU A 698 -33.84 -44.93 1.24
C LEU A 698 -35.31 -44.67 0.87
N VAL A 699 -35.87 -43.50 1.22
CA VAL A 699 -37.22 -43.09 0.82
C VAL A 699 -37.35 -43.00 -0.71
N ARG A 700 -36.37 -42.37 -1.39
CA ARG A 700 -36.37 -42.30 -2.87
C ARG A 700 -36.27 -43.67 -3.53
N MET A 701 -35.55 -44.61 -2.93
CA MET A 701 -35.45 -45.98 -3.44
C MET A 701 -36.76 -46.76 -3.28
N ASP A 702 -37.48 -46.57 -2.17
CA ASP A 702 -38.80 -47.19 -1.92
C ASP A 702 -39.89 -46.58 -2.82
N GLU A 703 -39.88 -45.25 -3.02
CA GLU A 703 -40.79 -44.55 -3.93
C GLU A 703 -40.55 -44.96 -5.40
N GLY A 704 -39.29 -45.15 -5.80
CA GLY A 704 -38.94 -45.71 -7.11
C GLY A 704 -39.40 -47.16 -7.31
N ALA A 705 -39.33 -47.98 -6.26
CA ALA A 705 -39.81 -49.36 -6.29
C ALA A 705 -41.36 -49.45 -6.33
N ALA A 706 -42.05 -48.59 -5.57
CA ALA A 706 -43.52 -48.50 -5.59
C ALA A 706 -44.04 -47.97 -6.93
N ALA A 707 -43.36 -47.01 -7.56
CA ALA A 707 -43.70 -46.52 -8.89
C ALA A 707 -43.55 -47.60 -9.98
N ALA A 708 -42.52 -48.46 -9.86
CA ALA A 708 -42.33 -49.60 -10.75
C ALA A 708 -43.44 -50.66 -10.57
N ASP A 709 -43.87 -50.93 -9.34
CA ASP A 709 -44.99 -51.86 -9.05
C ASP A 709 -46.36 -51.29 -9.48
N SER A 710 -46.57 -49.97 -9.42
CA SER A 710 -47.80 -49.33 -9.92
C SER A 710 -47.86 -49.22 -11.44
N SER A 711 -46.71 -49.16 -12.12
CA SER A 711 -46.63 -49.11 -13.59
C SER A 711 -47.08 -50.41 -14.28
N GLY A 712 -47.20 -51.51 -13.53
CA GLY A 712 -47.74 -52.79 -14.01
C GLY A 712 -49.27 -52.90 -14.01
N LYS A 713 -50.02 -51.88 -13.57
CA LYS A 713 -51.48 -51.97 -13.37
C LYS A 713 -52.36 -50.83 -13.89
N ALA A 714 -51.80 -49.79 -14.52
CA ALA A 714 -52.61 -48.70 -15.11
C ALA A 714 -52.54 -48.73 -16.64
N GLY A 715 -53.42 -49.55 -17.23
CA GLY A 715 -53.96 -49.29 -18.56
C GLY A 715 -55.31 -48.59 -18.40
N GLU A 716 -55.54 -47.60 -19.26
CA GLU A 716 -56.77 -46.84 -19.49
C GLU A 716 -57.07 -45.66 -18.54
N ASP A 717 -57.33 -44.53 -19.22
CA ASP A 717 -57.95 -43.27 -18.82
C ASP A 717 -57.14 -42.17 -18.12
N GLY A 718 -56.96 -41.07 -18.88
CA GLY A 718 -57.32 -39.72 -18.41
C GLY A 718 -56.22 -38.82 -17.85
N GLU A 719 -55.75 -37.91 -18.70
CA GLU A 719 -55.56 -36.45 -18.48
C GLU A 719 -55.42 -35.91 -17.02
N VAL A 720 -54.36 -35.11 -16.76
CA VAL A 720 -54.40 -33.70 -16.24
C VAL A 720 -53.14 -33.27 -15.43
N SER A 721 -52.70 -32.05 -15.75
CA SER A 721 -51.96 -31.00 -15.01
C SER A 721 -50.60 -31.22 -14.37
N LEU A 722 -49.66 -30.39 -14.83
CA LEU A 722 -48.45 -29.96 -14.15
C LEU A 722 -48.75 -28.80 -13.19
N LEU A 723 -48.45 -29.01 -11.92
CA LEU A 723 -47.98 -28.01 -10.96
C LEU A 723 -46.71 -28.56 -10.31
#